data_AF-A0A6I8W9D9-F1
#
_entry.id   AF-A0A6I8W9D9-F1
#
_cell.length_a   1.000
_cell.length_b   1.000
_cell.length_c   1.000
_cell.angle_alpha   90.00
_cell.angle_beta   90.00
_cell.angle_gamma   90.00
#
_symmetry.space_group_name_H-M   'P 1'
#
loop_
_entity.id
_entity.type
_entity.pdbx_description
1 polymer ?
#
loop_
_entity_poly.entity_id
_entity_poly.type
_entity_poly.pdbx_seq_one_letter_code
_entity_poly.pdbx_strand_id
1 'polypeptide(L)'
;MDNLIPIVNKLQDAFTSLGVHMQLDLPQIAVVGGQSAGKSSVLENFVGKDFLPRGSGIVTRRPLILQLIHGVTEYGEFLHCKGKKFLNFDEIRKEIEDETDRVTGSNKGISNIPINLRVYSPHVLNLTLIDLPGLTKVAIGDQPVDIEQQIKQMIFQFIRKETCLILAVTPANTDLANSDALKLAKEVDPQGVRTIGVITKLDLMDEGTDARDILENKLLPLRRGYIGVVNRSQKDIEGRKDIHQALAAERKFFLSHSSYRHMADRLGTPYLQRVLNQQLTNHIRDTLPGLRDKLQKQMLTLEKEVEEFKHFQPGDASIKTKAMLQMIQQLQSDFERTIEGSGSALVNTNELSGGAKINRIFHERLRFEIVKMACDEKELRREISFAIRNIHGIRVGLFTPDMAFEAIVKRQIALLKEPVIKCVDLVVQELSVVVRMCTAKMGRYPRLREETERIITTHVRQREHSCKEQILLLIDFELAYMNTNHEDFIGFANAQNKSENANKTGTRQLGNQVIRKGHMVIQNLGIMKGGSRPYWFVLTSESISWYKDEDEKEKKFMLPLDGLKLRDIEQGFMSMSRRVTFALFSPDGRNVYKDYKQLELSCETVEDVESWKASFLRAGVYPEKQETQENGDEIMKNFKKCTANNAIFVFLHCII
;
A
#
# COMPACT_ATOMS: atom_id res chain seq x y z
N MET A 1 48.40 -9.11 12.77
CA MET A 1 47.14 -9.21 11.97
C MET A 1 46.21 -10.27 12.53
N ASP A 2 46.74 -11.18 13.34
CA ASP A 2 46.08 -12.37 13.90
C ASP A 2 44.92 -12.06 14.85
N ASN A 3 44.80 -10.80 15.28
CA ASN A 3 43.75 -10.30 16.17
C ASN A 3 42.46 -9.84 15.46
N LEU A 4 42.45 -9.71 14.12
CA LEU A 4 41.26 -9.23 13.40
C LEU A 4 40.08 -10.21 13.50
N ILE A 5 40.35 -11.51 13.41
CA ILE A 5 39.32 -12.55 13.46
C ILE A 5 38.70 -12.65 14.87
N PRO A 6 39.49 -12.65 15.97
CA PRO A 6 38.94 -12.53 17.32
C PRO A 6 38.05 -11.31 17.54
N ILE A 7 38.38 -10.15 16.93
CA ILE A 7 37.55 -8.93 17.05
C ILE A 7 36.20 -9.12 16.38
N VAL A 8 36.17 -9.67 15.16
CA VAL A 8 34.92 -9.96 14.44
C VAL A 8 34.05 -10.96 15.22
N ASN A 9 34.67 -11.98 15.82
CA ASN A 9 33.95 -12.95 16.66
C ASN A 9 33.35 -12.28 17.91
N LYS A 10 34.10 -11.40 18.60
CA LYS A 10 33.56 -10.63 19.74
C LYS A 10 32.40 -9.73 19.33
N LEU A 11 32.45 -9.11 18.15
CA LEU A 11 31.34 -8.32 17.63
C LEU A 11 30.11 -9.20 17.39
N GLN A 12 30.27 -10.36 16.75
CA GLN A 12 29.19 -11.32 16.53
C GLN A 12 28.52 -11.73 17.85
N ASP A 13 29.32 -11.98 18.87
CA ASP A 13 28.84 -12.36 20.20
C ASP A 13 28.05 -11.24 20.88
N ALA A 14 28.58 -10.00 20.82
CA ALA A 14 27.91 -8.84 21.37
C ALA A 14 26.50 -8.69 20.75
N PHE A 15 26.39 -8.73 19.42
CA PHE A 15 25.09 -8.64 18.74
C PHE A 15 24.15 -9.79 19.07
N THR A 16 24.67 -11.03 19.09
CA THR A 16 23.84 -12.20 19.41
C THR A 16 23.34 -12.15 20.86
N SER A 17 24.16 -11.67 21.79
CA SER A 17 23.80 -11.53 23.20
C SER A 17 22.75 -10.45 23.47
N LEU A 18 22.74 -9.38 22.67
CA LEU A 18 21.80 -8.28 22.80
C LEU A 18 20.39 -8.65 22.27
N GLY A 19 20.23 -9.79 21.59
CA GLY A 19 18.96 -10.19 20.97
C GLY A 19 18.50 -9.24 19.86
N VAL A 20 19.33 -8.28 19.48
CA VAL A 20 19.06 -7.33 18.41
C VAL A 20 19.43 -8.00 17.10
N HIS A 21 18.46 -8.17 16.20
CA HIS A 21 18.70 -8.52 14.80
C HIS A 21 19.36 -7.35 14.07
N MET A 22 20.56 -6.94 14.49
CA MET A 22 21.35 -6.04 13.68
C MET A 22 21.85 -6.83 12.48
N GLN A 23 21.36 -6.46 11.30
CA GLN A 23 21.81 -6.94 9.98
C GLN A 23 23.22 -6.40 9.69
N LEU A 24 24.18 -6.68 10.57
CA LEU A 24 25.56 -6.35 10.31
C LEU A 24 26.17 -7.51 9.56
N ASP A 25 26.57 -7.23 8.34
CA ASP A 25 27.18 -8.20 7.45
C ASP A 25 28.65 -8.37 7.84
N LEU A 26 28.88 -9.15 8.90
CA LEU A 26 30.23 -9.50 9.32
C LEU A 26 30.91 -10.36 8.24
N PRO A 27 32.21 -10.16 8.00
CA PRO A 27 32.96 -10.97 7.04
C PRO A 27 33.00 -12.43 7.47
N GLN A 28 32.53 -13.31 6.60
CA GLN A 28 32.34 -14.74 6.90
C GLN A 28 32.56 -15.57 5.63
N ILE A 29 32.86 -16.86 5.79
CA ILE A 29 33.00 -17.80 4.68
C ILE A 29 31.81 -18.75 4.70
N ALA A 30 30.99 -18.73 3.65
CA ALA A 30 29.90 -19.68 3.47
C ALA A 30 30.33 -20.84 2.57
N VAL A 31 30.16 -22.07 3.05
CA VAL A 31 30.47 -23.29 2.30
C VAL A 31 29.23 -23.71 1.51
N VAL A 32 29.32 -23.67 0.19
CA VAL A 32 28.22 -23.98 -0.72
C VAL A 32 28.62 -25.15 -1.62
N GLY A 33 27.71 -26.10 -1.80
CA GLY A 33 27.92 -27.22 -2.70
C GLY A 33 26.80 -28.24 -2.66
N GLY A 34 26.71 -29.04 -3.71
CA GLY A 34 25.74 -30.13 -3.80
C GLY A 34 25.81 -31.11 -2.63
N GLN A 35 24.77 -31.92 -2.45
CA GLN A 35 24.82 -33.05 -1.54
C GLN A 35 26.01 -33.96 -1.90
N SER A 36 26.74 -34.44 -0.89
CA SER A 36 27.89 -35.33 -1.07
C SER A 36 29.08 -34.76 -1.87
N ALA A 37 29.14 -33.43 -2.08
CA ALA A 37 30.30 -32.74 -2.66
C ALA A 37 31.55 -32.75 -1.76
N GLY A 38 31.42 -33.20 -0.50
CA GLY A 38 32.52 -33.27 0.45
C GLY A 38 32.68 -32.03 1.35
N LYS A 39 31.64 -31.20 1.49
CA LYS A 39 31.63 -30.00 2.36
C LYS A 39 32.06 -30.30 3.79
N SER A 40 31.37 -31.24 4.45
CA SER A 40 31.64 -31.64 5.82
C SER A 40 33.05 -32.21 5.99
N SER A 41 33.52 -33.00 5.02
CA SER A 41 34.89 -33.53 5.04
C SER A 41 35.95 -32.43 4.94
N VAL A 42 35.72 -31.38 4.15
CA VAL A 42 36.63 -30.22 4.09
C VAL A 42 36.68 -29.50 5.43
N LEU A 43 35.53 -29.30 6.08
CA LEU A 43 35.44 -28.67 7.40
C LEU A 43 36.12 -29.51 8.50
N GLU A 44 35.92 -30.82 8.50
CA GLU A 44 36.54 -31.73 9.47
C GLU A 44 38.05 -31.84 9.28
N ASN A 45 38.54 -31.78 8.03
CA ASN A 45 39.97 -31.71 7.77
C ASN A 45 40.61 -30.43 8.32
N PHE A 46 39.88 -29.31 8.38
CA PHE A 46 40.39 -28.08 9.02
C PHE A 46 40.49 -28.18 10.54
N VAL A 47 39.55 -28.91 11.17
CA VAL A 47 39.53 -29.12 12.63
C VAL A 47 40.49 -30.22 13.06
N GLY A 48 40.73 -31.21 12.20
CA GLY A 48 41.53 -32.37 12.56
C GLY A 48 40.76 -33.40 13.39
N LYS A 49 39.41 -33.35 13.40
CA LYS A 49 38.52 -34.29 14.11
C LYS A 49 37.23 -34.50 13.33
N ASP A 50 36.61 -35.67 13.51
CA ASP A 50 35.27 -35.96 13.01
C ASP A 50 34.24 -35.48 14.04
N PHE A 51 33.39 -34.51 13.67
CA PHE A 51 32.40 -33.93 14.59
C PHE A 51 31.11 -33.49 13.89
N LEU A 52 31.09 -33.50 12.56
CA LEU A 52 29.88 -33.24 11.82
C LEU A 52 29.07 -34.54 11.70
N PRO A 53 27.73 -34.44 11.67
CA PRO A 53 26.88 -35.58 11.40
C PRO A 53 27.25 -36.22 10.05
N ARG A 54 27.04 -37.53 9.91
CA ARG A 54 27.22 -38.25 8.64
C ARG A 54 26.04 -39.21 8.44
N GLY A 55 25.49 -39.25 7.23
CA GLY A 55 24.36 -40.13 6.93
C GLY A 55 23.90 -40.05 5.47
N SER A 56 22.93 -40.90 5.11
CA SER A 56 22.26 -40.84 3.82
C SER A 56 21.13 -39.78 3.86
N GLY A 57 21.05 -38.94 2.82
CA GLY A 57 20.10 -37.81 2.76
C GLY A 57 20.73 -36.45 3.13
N ILE A 58 19.88 -35.47 3.47
CA ILE A 58 20.34 -34.14 3.90
C ILE A 58 20.87 -34.24 5.32
N VAL A 59 22.19 -34.23 5.44
CA VAL A 59 22.89 -34.37 6.73
C VAL A 59 22.86 -33.04 7.49
N THR A 60 23.26 -31.95 6.85
CA THR A 60 23.17 -30.59 7.40
C THR A 60 21.78 -30.01 7.12
N ARG A 61 20.86 -30.04 8.11
CA ARG A 61 19.48 -29.52 8.00
C ARG A 61 19.29 -28.09 8.50
N ARG A 62 20.28 -27.57 9.24
CA ARG A 62 20.34 -26.21 9.77
C ARG A 62 21.71 -25.61 9.42
N PRO A 63 21.83 -24.30 9.15
CA PRO A 63 23.13 -23.67 9.00
C PRO A 63 23.96 -23.86 10.27
N LEU A 64 25.22 -24.27 10.13
CA LEU A 64 26.15 -24.39 11.26
C LEU A 64 27.21 -23.30 11.15
N ILE A 65 27.17 -22.34 12.07
CA ILE A 65 28.21 -21.31 12.20
C ILE A 65 29.31 -21.89 13.09
N LEU A 66 30.41 -22.28 12.45
CA LEU A 66 31.58 -22.87 13.06
C LEU A 66 32.67 -21.81 13.25
N GLN A 67 32.96 -21.48 14.49
CA GLN A 67 34.04 -20.57 14.88
C GLN A 67 35.23 -21.39 15.37
N LEU A 68 36.26 -21.51 14.53
CA LEU A 68 37.53 -22.11 14.89
C LEU A 68 38.38 -21.06 15.58
N ILE A 69 38.88 -21.37 16.77
CA ILE A 69 39.67 -20.48 17.61
C ILE A 69 40.96 -21.21 17.98
N HIS A 70 42.09 -20.61 17.63
CA HIS A 70 43.39 -21.12 18.05
C HIS A 70 43.51 -21.01 19.57
N GLY A 71 43.73 -22.14 20.24
CA GLY A 71 43.79 -22.21 21.70
C GLY A 71 44.69 -23.35 22.18
N VAL A 72 45.14 -23.28 23.43
CA VAL A 72 46.06 -24.29 23.99
C VAL A 72 45.35 -25.62 24.26
N THR A 73 44.08 -25.57 24.63
CA THR A 73 43.26 -26.74 25.00
C THR A 73 42.20 -27.03 23.94
N GLU A 74 42.04 -28.30 23.57
CA GLU A 74 40.98 -28.73 22.66
C GLU A 74 39.63 -28.90 23.36
N TYR A 75 38.62 -28.13 22.94
CA TYR A 75 37.24 -28.31 23.36
C TYR A 75 36.25 -27.59 22.44
N GLY A 76 35.00 -28.05 22.44
CA GLY A 76 33.86 -27.35 21.81
C GLY A 76 32.97 -26.65 22.84
N GLU A 77 32.34 -25.55 22.44
CA GLU A 77 31.29 -24.88 23.21
C GLU A 77 30.17 -24.40 22.27
N PHE A 78 28.93 -24.71 22.62
CA PHE A 78 27.75 -24.25 21.89
C PHE A 78 27.15 -23.00 22.52
N LEU A 79 26.63 -22.11 21.68
CA LEU A 79 25.98 -20.89 22.17
C LEU A 79 24.71 -21.17 22.98
N HIS A 80 23.97 -22.24 22.68
CA HIS A 80 22.77 -22.64 23.42
C HIS A 80 23.08 -23.41 24.72
N CYS A 81 24.31 -23.87 24.89
CA CYS A 81 24.81 -24.59 26.07
C CYS A 81 25.98 -23.84 26.73
N LYS A 82 25.83 -22.53 26.97
CA LYS A 82 26.91 -21.67 27.52
C LYS A 82 27.49 -22.25 28.80
N GLY A 83 28.82 -22.30 28.88
CA GLY A 83 29.55 -22.80 30.05
C GLY A 83 29.80 -24.31 30.07
N LYS A 84 29.14 -25.10 29.20
CA LYS A 84 29.44 -26.53 29.03
C LYS A 84 30.55 -26.71 27.98
N LYS A 85 31.71 -27.21 28.41
CA LYS A 85 32.83 -27.55 27.52
C LYS A 85 32.73 -29.01 27.10
N PHE A 86 32.67 -29.26 25.80
CA PHE A 86 32.66 -30.59 25.21
C PHE A 86 34.10 -30.99 24.87
N LEU A 87 34.63 -32.00 25.57
CA LEU A 87 35.97 -32.53 25.32
C LEU A 87 35.97 -33.64 24.28
N ASN A 88 34.84 -34.33 24.12
CA ASN A 88 34.66 -35.40 23.15
C ASN A 88 33.91 -34.87 21.90
N PHE A 89 34.53 -34.97 20.73
CA PHE A 89 33.94 -34.52 19.47
C PHE A 89 32.78 -35.42 18.99
N ASP A 90 32.67 -36.65 19.46
CA ASP A 90 31.48 -37.48 19.23
C ASP A 90 30.27 -36.95 20.01
N GLU A 91 30.47 -36.35 21.18
CA GLU A 91 29.38 -35.67 21.91
C GLU A 91 28.97 -34.37 21.20
N ILE A 92 29.93 -33.65 20.59
CA ILE A 92 29.64 -32.48 19.75
C ILE A 92 28.78 -32.90 18.55
N ARG A 93 29.12 -34.02 17.88
CA ARG A 93 28.33 -34.56 16.78
C ARG A 93 26.90 -34.85 17.23
N LYS A 94 26.76 -35.60 18.33
CA LYS A 94 25.46 -35.97 18.88
C LYS A 94 24.65 -34.74 19.27
N GLU A 95 25.27 -33.75 19.90
CA GLU A 95 24.61 -32.49 20.26
C GLU A 95 24.12 -31.72 19.02
N ILE A 96 24.88 -31.71 17.91
CA ILE A 96 24.41 -31.09 16.65
C ILE A 96 23.16 -31.82 16.13
N GLU A 97 23.14 -33.16 16.18
CA GLU A 97 22.00 -33.97 15.76
C GLU A 97 20.78 -33.71 16.66
N ASP A 98 20.96 -33.82 17.97
CA ASP A 98 19.92 -33.61 18.99
C ASP A 98 19.32 -32.18 18.89
N GLU A 99 20.17 -31.16 18.75
CA GLU A 99 19.74 -29.77 18.61
C GLU A 99 19.06 -29.49 17.27
N THR A 100 19.46 -30.21 16.22
CA THR A 100 18.78 -30.14 14.91
C THR A 100 17.39 -30.74 15.02
N ASP A 101 17.27 -31.96 15.55
CA ASP A 101 16.00 -32.66 15.69
C ASP A 101 15.03 -31.96 16.64
N ARG A 102 15.55 -31.29 17.68
CA ARG A 102 14.74 -30.47 18.59
C ARG A 102 13.95 -29.37 17.86
N VAL A 103 14.53 -28.76 16.82
CA VAL A 103 13.93 -27.64 16.09
C VAL A 103 13.20 -28.08 14.83
N THR A 104 13.76 -29.03 14.07
CA THR A 104 13.18 -29.46 12.78
C THR A 104 12.21 -30.63 12.94
N GLY A 105 12.16 -31.26 14.11
CA GLY A 105 11.57 -32.59 14.28
C GLY A 105 12.37 -33.67 13.55
N SER A 106 11.92 -34.92 13.71
CA SER A 106 12.51 -36.11 13.08
C SER A 106 12.15 -36.29 11.59
N ASN A 107 11.22 -35.50 11.05
CA ASN A 107 10.68 -35.62 9.68
C ASN A 107 11.60 -35.04 8.58
N LYS A 108 12.92 -35.06 8.75
CA LYS A 108 13.92 -34.58 7.76
C LYS A 108 13.69 -33.14 7.25
N GLY A 109 12.97 -32.30 8.00
CA GLY A 109 12.75 -30.88 7.69
C GLY A 109 14.02 -30.05 7.83
N ILE A 110 14.02 -28.85 7.25
CA ILE A 110 15.13 -27.88 7.37
C ILE A 110 14.67 -26.64 8.15
N SER A 111 15.62 -25.93 8.76
CA SER A 111 15.36 -24.65 9.44
C SER A 111 16.46 -23.65 9.17
N ASN A 112 16.09 -22.38 8.99
CA ASN A 112 17.03 -21.28 8.76
C ASN A 112 17.68 -20.76 10.06
N ILE A 113 17.30 -21.27 11.22
CA ILE A 113 17.86 -20.88 12.51
C ILE A 113 19.24 -21.56 12.69
N PRO A 114 20.35 -20.80 12.72
CA PRO A 114 21.69 -21.40 12.76
C PRO A 114 22.00 -22.04 14.13
N ILE A 115 22.89 -23.03 14.12
CA ILE A 115 23.58 -23.56 15.31
C ILE A 115 24.95 -22.87 15.38
N ASN A 116 25.31 -22.32 16.54
CA ASN A 116 26.62 -21.68 16.75
C ASN A 116 27.51 -22.58 17.59
N LEU A 117 28.63 -23.01 17.01
CA LEU A 117 29.62 -23.88 17.63
C LEU A 117 30.99 -23.22 17.59
N ARG A 118 31.64 -23.11 18.76
CA ARG A 118 33.05 -22.73 18.88
C ARG A 118 33.89 -23.95 19.11
N VAL A 119 34.99 -24.07 18.36
CA VAL A 119 35.98 -25.11 18.56
C VAL A 119 37.32 -24.44 18.86
N TYR A 120 37.82 -24.69 20.06
CA TYR A 120 39.16 -24.28 20.49
C TYR A 120 40.12 -25.43 20.19
N SER A 121 41.23 -25.17 19.50
CA SER A 121 42.26 -26.19 19.25
C SER A 121 43.62 -25.55 18.90
N PRO A 122 44.76 -26.18 19.24
CA PRO A 122 46.07 -25.70 18.82
C PRO A 122 46.36 -25.97 17.34
N HIS A 123 45.56 -26.83 16.70
CA HIS A 123 45.75 -27.24 15.31
C HIS A 123 44.94 -26.42 14.30
N VAL A 124 44.09 -25.51 14.78
CA VAL A 124 43.25 -24.66 13.93
C VAL A 124 43.77 -23.23 13.86
N LEU A 125 43.53 -22.58 12.72
CA LEU A 125 43.63 -21.12 12.61
C LEU A 125 42.31 -20.48 13.03
N ASN A 126 42.38 -19.25 13.52
CA ASN A 126 41.19 -18.45 13.78
C ASN A 126 40.41 -18.30 12.45
N LEU A 127 39.22 -18.90 12.35
CA LEU A 127 38.40 -18.91 11.13
C LEU A 127 36.92 -19.02 11.50
N THR A 128 36.06 -18.33 10.76
CA THR A 128 34.60 -18.47 10.90
C THR A 128 34.02 -18.98 9.59
N LEU A 129 33.44 -20.17 9.65
CA LEU A 129 32.91 -20.94 8.53
C LEU A 129 31.42 -21.18 8.76
N ILE A 130 30.62 -21.09 7.71
CA ILE A 130 29.20 -21.43 7.75
C ILE A 130 29.00 -22.66 6.88
N ASP A 131 28.67 -23.79 7.50
CA ASP A 131 28.20 -24.96 6.76
C ASP A 131 26.72 -24.77 6.41
N LEU A 132 26.40 -24.88 5.14
CA LEU A 132 25.04 -24.74 4.63
C LEU A 132 24.53 -26.09 4.12
N PRO A 133 23.20 -26.33 4.17
CA PRO A 133 22.60 -27.54 3.62
C PRO A 133 23.03 -27.76 2.16
N GLY A 134 23.30 -29.02 1.82
CA GLY A 134 23.65 -29.40 0.45
C GLY A 134 22.45 -29.33 -0.48
N LEU A 135 22.65 -28.83 -1.69
CA LEU A 135 21.59 -28.80 -2.70
C LEU A 135 21.19 -30.22 -3.12
N THR A 136 19.89 -30.46 -3.12
CA THR A 136 19.25 -31.71 -3.56
C THR A 136 18.30 -31.42 -4.71
N LYS A 137 18.38 -32.19 -5.80
CA LYS A 137 17.53 -31.98 -6.99
C LYS A 137 16.16 -32.65 -6.91
N VAL A 138 16.01 -33.63 -6.00
CA VAL A 138 14.78 -34.41 -5.83
C VAL A 138 14.52 -34.57 -4.35
N ALA A 139 13.27 -34.36 -3.91
CA ALA A 139 12.86 -34.63 -2.54
C ALA A 139 12.89 -36.14 -2.27
N ILE A 140 13.48 -36.56 -1.15
CA ILE A 140 13.58 -37.98 -0.77
C ILE A 140 12.87 -38.20 0.58
N GLY A 141 11.95 -39.16 0.63
CA GLY A 141 11.18 -39.50 1.84
C GLY A 141 10.14 -38.43 2.16
N ASP A 142 10.01 -38.07 3.45
CA ASP A 142 9.02 -37.10 3.94
C ASP A 142 9.40 -35.62 3.71
N GLN A 143 10.34 -35.36 2.80
CA GLN A 143 10.75 -33.99 2.47
C GLN A 143 9.68 -33.29 1.63
N PRO A 144 9.44 -31.99 1.85
CA PRO A 144 8.48 -31.25 1.06
C PRO A 144 8.96 -31.11 -0.39
N VAL A 145 8.01 -31.01 -1.33
CA VAL A 145 8.30 -30.98 -2.78
C VAL A 145 9.15 -29.77 -3.18
N ASP A 146 9.07 -28.68 -2.42
CA ASP A 146 9.80 -27.43 -2.60
C ASP A 146 11.14 -27.35 -1.82
N ILE A 147 11.64 -28.48 -1.28
CA ILE A 147 12.86 -28.50 -0.46
C ILE A 147 14.08 -27.86 -1.16
N GLU A 148 14.22 -28.06 -2.47
CA GLU A 148 15.29 -27.45 -3.26
C GLU A 148 15.21 -25.91 -3.22
N GLN A 149 14.00 -25.35 -3.37
CA GLN A 149 13.78 -23.91 -3.32
C GLN A 149 14.05 -23.36 -1.91
N GLN A 150 13.62 -24.07 -0.87
CA GLN A 150 13.88 -23.68 0.52
C GLN A 150 15.39 -23.66 0.84
N ILE A 151 16.14 -24.68 0.41
CA ILE A 151 17.61 -24.73 0.58
C ILE A 151 18.28 -23.60 -0.20
N LYS A 152 17.87 -23.35 -1.45
CA LYS A 152 18.39 -22.24 -2.25
C LYS A 152 18.14 -20.90 -1.56
N GLN A 153 16.92 -20.65 -1.09
CA GLN A 153 16.57 -19.43 -0.36
C GLN A 153 17.42 -19.28 0.91
N MET A 154 17.62 -20.36 1.65
CA MET A 154 18.48 -20.37 2.84
C MET A 154 19.93 -20.02 2.48
N ILE A 155 20.51 -20.62 1.44
CA ILE A 155 21.86 -20.29 0.98
C ILE A 155 21.94 -18.81 0.58
N PHE A 156 20.97 -18.30 -0.18
CA PHE A 156 20.93 -16.91 -0.62
C PHE A 156 20.87 -15.89 0.52
N GLN A 157 20.32 -16.24 1.70
CA GLN A 157 20.35 -15.37 2.88
C GLN A 157 21.79 -15.07 3.34
N PHE A 158 22.72 -16.00 3.11
CA PHE A 158 24.13 -15.83 3.46
C PHE A 158 24.94 -15.28 2.27
N ILE A 159 24.83 -15.87 1.09
CA ILE A 159 25.74 -15.54 -0.04
C ILE A 159 25.40 -14.25 -0.78
N ARG A 160 24.19 -13.69 -0.64
CA ARG A 160 23.85 -12.37 -1.22
C ARG A 160 24.60 -11.23 -0.55
N LYS A 161 25.07 -11.43 0.68
CA LYS A 161 25.84 -10.43 1.42
C LYS A 161 27.20 -10.23 0.76
N GLU A 162 27.52 -9.01 0.38
CA GLU A 162 28.79 -8.66 -0.28
C GLU A 162 30.00 -8.96 0.60
N THR A 163 29.83 -8.91 1.92
CA THR A 163 30.89 -9.27 2.89
C THR A 163 31.04 -10.78 3.09
N CYS A 164 30.23 -11.63 2.47
CA CYS A 164 30.39 -13.08 2.54
C CYS A 164 31.34 -13.58 1.43
N LEU A 165 32.42 -14.25 1.83
CA LEU A 165 33.21 -15.08 0.92
C LEU A 165 32.47 -16.39 0.64
N ILE A 166 32.48 -16.84 -0.61
CA ILE A 166 31.80 -18.07 -1.03
C ILE A 166 32.85 -19.14 -1.27
N LEU A 167 32.79 -20.23 -0.51
CA LEU A 167 33.59 -21.43 -0.74
C LEU A 167 32.77 -22.42 -1.57
N ALA A 168 32.99 -22.42 -2.88
CA ALA A 168 32.24 -23.25 -3.83
C ALA A 168 32.89 -24.63 -3.96
N VAL A 169 32.33 -25.62 -3.26
CA VAL A 169 32.83 -26.99 -3.21
C VAL A 169 32.20 -27.83 -4.33
N THR A 170 33.03 -28.31 -5.25
CA THR A 170 32.61 -29.12 -6.41
C THR A 170 33.43 -30.42 -6.46
N PRO A 171 32.81 -31.59 -6.67
CA PRO A 171 33.58 -32.83 -6.84
C PRO A 171 34.16 -32.93 -8.26
N ALA A 172 35.36 -33.46 -8.38
CA ALA A 172 36.11 -33.55 -9.64
C ALA A 172 35.53 -34.56 -10.63
N ASN A 173 34.81 -35.57 -10.14
CA ASN A 173 34.17 -36.60 -10.95
C ASN A 173 32.85 -36.12 -11.60
N THR A 174 32.49 -34.85 -11.45
CA THR A 174 31.36 -34.23 -12.14
C THR A 174 31.85 -33.07 -12.99
N ASP A 175 31.29 -32.90 -14.18
CA ASP A 175 31.62 -31.76 -15.04
C ASP A 175 31.36 -30.42 -14.32
N LEU A 176 32.34 -29.52 -14.39
CA LEU A 176 32.32 -28.21 -13.75
C LEU A 176 31.13 -27.37 -14.20
N ALA A 177 30.70 -27.53 -15.46
CA ALA A 177 29.55 -26.82 -16.02
C ALA A 177 28.23 -27.15 -15.30
N ASN A 178 28.15 -28.33 -14.67
CA ASN A 178 26.99 -28.79 -13.92
C ASN A 178 27.10 -28.54 -12.40
N SER A 179 28.12 -27.79 -11.95
CA SER A 179 28.30 -27.48 -10.54
C SER A 179 27.21 -26.53 -10.03
N ASP A 180 26.35 -27.05 -9.16
CA ASP A 180 25.34 -26.25 -8.47
C ASP A 180 25.98 -25.15 -7.60
N ALA A 181 27.17 -25.40 -7.03
CA ALA A 181 27.90 -24.44 -6.20
C ALA A 181 28.30 -23.20 -7.00
N LEU A 182 28.89 -23.42 -8.18
CA LEU A 182 29.36 -22.35 -9.06
C LEU A 182 28.21 -21.61 -9.74
N LYS A 183 27.10 -22.31 -10.03
CA LYS A 183 25.88 -21.69 -10.53
C LYS A 183 25.32 -20.68 -9.52
N LEU A 184 25.14 -21.09 -8.26
CA LEU A 184 24.69 -20.17 -7.21
C LEU A 184 25.67 -19.03 -6.96
N ALA A 185 26.98 -19.31 -6.98
CA ALA A 185 28.01 -18.28 -6.80
C ALA A 185 27.94 -17.23 -7.92
N LYS A 186 27.82 -17.64 -9.20
CA LYS A 186 27.71 -16.71 -10.33
C LYS A 186 26.47 -15.82 -10.30
N GLU A 187 25.36 -16.29 -9.73
CA GLU A 187 24.15 -15.47 -9.60
C GLU A 187 24.34 -14.27 -8.66
N VAL A 188 25.24 -14.37 -7.68
CA VAL A 188 25.49 -13.31 -6.67
C VAL A 188 26.89 -12.68 -6.74
N ASP A 189 27.81 -13.29 -7.47
CA ASP A 189 29.19 -12.85 -7.72
C ASP A 189 29.59 -13.16 -9.18
N PRO A 190 29.00 -12.47 -10.18
CA PRO A 190 29.25 -12.77 -11.60
C PRO A 190 30.72 -12.61 -12.02
N GLN A 191 31.46 -11.73 -11.34
CA GLN A 191 32.89 -11.49 -11.59
C GLN A 191 33.82 -12.44 -10.82
N GLY A 192 33.28 -13.30 -9.93
CA GLY A 192 34.05 -14.24 -9.14
C GLY A 192 35.06 -13.58 -8.20
N VAL A 193 34.76 -12.37 -7.68
CA VAL A 193 35.67 -11.57 -6.85
C VAL A 193 35.78 -12.10 -5.43
N ARG A 194 34.71 -12.71 -4.91
CA ARG A 194 34.60 -13.22 -3.52
C ARG A 194 34.34 -14.72 -3.47
N THR A 195 34.44 -15.40 -4.61
CA THR A 195 34.27 -16.85 -4.75
C THR A 195 35.63 -17.57 -4.80
N ILE A 196 35.78 -18.62 -3.99
CA ILE A 196 36.94 -19.51 -3.94
C ILE A 196 36.45 -20.90 -4.37
N GLY A 197 37.05 -21.45 -5.42
CA GLY A 197 36.71 -22.79 -5.90
C GLY A 197 37.46 -23.86 -5.12
N VAL A 198 36.76 -24.89 -4.64
CA VAL A 198 37.38 -26.07 -4.03
C VAL A 198 36.96 -27.31 -4.81
N ILE A 199 37.95 -28.04 -5.31
CA ILE A 199 37.74 -29.27 -6.09
C ILE A 199 38.05 -30.47 -5.21
N THR A 200 37.05 -31.29 -4.89
CA THR A 200 37.20 -32.49 -4.06
C THR A 200 37.21 -33.76 -4.92
N LYS A 201 37.48 -34.93 -4.33
CA LYS A 201 37.38 -36.25 -5.01
C LYS A 201 38.24 -36.39 -6.28
N LEU A 202 39.40 -35.74 -6.31
CA LEU A 202 40.36 -35.82 -7.42
C LEU A 202 40.94 -37.23 -7.60
N ASP A 203 40.88 -38.04 -6.55
CA ASP A 203 41.28 -39.45 -6.49
C ASP A 203 40.24 -40.41 -7.10
N LEU A 204 39.01 -39.95 -7.34
CA LEU A 204 37.90 -40.74 -7.88
C LEU A 204 37.56 -40.36 -9.33
N MET A 205 38.49 -39.73 -10.03
CA MET A 205 38.35 -39.44 -11.46
C MET A 205 38.63 -40.69 -12.29
N ASP A 206 37.99 -40.80 -13.45
CA ASP A 206 38.18 -41.92 -14.37
C ASP A 206 39.63 -41.94 -14.89
N GLU A 207 40.23 -43.13 -15.00
CA GLU A 207 41.59 -43.28 -15.51
C GLU A 207 41.73 -42.65 -16.90
N GLY A 208 42.74 -41.78 -17.05
CA GLY A 208 42.96 -41.01 -18.27
C GLY A 208 42.32 -39.63 -18.30
N THR A 209 41.54 -39.26 -17.27
CA THR A 209 41.00 -37.90 -17.10
C THR A 209 41.70 -37.17 -15.94
N ASP A 210 41.77 -35.84 -16.03
CA ASP A 210 42.26 -35.00 -14.94
C ASP A 210 41.51 -33.65 -14.88
N ALA A 211 41.63 -32.96 -13.75
CA ALA A 211 41.02 -31.65 -13.50
C ALA A 211 42.06 -30.52 -13.66
N ARG A 212 43.12 -30.73 -14.45
CA ARG A 212 44.24 -29.79 -14.54
C ARG A 212 43.80 -28.42 -15.05
N ASP A 213 42.99 -28.37 -16.10
CA ASP A 213 42.51 -27.09 -16.65
C ASP A 213 41.61 -26.31 -15.70
N ILE A 214 40.93 -27.02 -14.79
CA ILE A 214 40.13 -26.41 -13.72
C ILE A 214 41.07 -25.80 -12.66
N LEU A 215 42.05 -26.57 -12.18
CA LEU A 215 43.01 -26.14 -11.15
C LEU A 215 43.97 -25.05 -11.66
N GLU A 216 44.30 -25.04 -12.95
CA GLU A 216 45.05 -23.96 -13.61
C GLU A 216 44.19 -22.72 -13.90
N ASN A 217 42.91 -22.72 -13.49
CA ASN A 217 41.97 -21.60 -13.63
C ASN A 217 41.69 -21.19 -15.08
N LYS A 218 41.77 -22.15 -16.03
CA LYS A 218 41.58 -21.90 -17.47
C LYS A 218 40.13 -22.06 -17.93
N LEU A 219 39.43 -23.07 -17.42
CA LEU A 219 38.08 -23.42 -17.88
C LEU A 219 37.04 -22.38 -17.46
N LEU A 220 36.95 -22.10 -16.16
CA LEU A 220 36.07 -21.07 -15.60
C LEU A 220 36.85 -20.19 -14.63
N PRO A 221 37.38 -19.04 -15.06
CA PRO A 221 38.30 -18.26 -14.24
C PRO A 221 37.59 -17.64 -13.01
N LEU A 222 38.11 -17.91 -11.82
CA LEU A 222 37.77 -17.22 -10.57
C LEU A 222 38.94 -16.32 -10.15
N ARG A 223 38.65 -15.13 -9.59
CA ARG A 223 39.70 -14.19 -9.15
C ARG A 223 40.56 -14.76 -8.03
N ARG A 224 40.01 -15.65 -7.21
CA ARG A 224 40.71 -16.34 -6.10
C ARG A 224 41.16 -17.76 -6.45
N GLY A 225 40.94 -18.19 -7.70
CA GLY A 225 41.37 -19.49 -8.23
C GLY A 225 40.64 -20.70 -7.64
N TYR A 226 41.19 -21.88 -7.95
CA TYR A 226 40.73 -23.18 -7.48
C TYR A 226 41.80 -23.87 -6.62
N ILE A 227 41.35 -24.63 -5.63
CA ILE A 227 42.22 -25.44 -4.78
C ILE A 227 41.67 -26.86 -4.74
N GLY A 228 42.50 -27.81 -5.17
CA GLY A 228 42.20 -29.23 -5.12
C GLY A 228 42.48 -29.82 -3.74
N VAL A 229 41.58 -30.65 -3.24
CA VAL A 229 41.73 -31.38 -1.97
C VAL A 229 41.32 -32.84 -2.13
N VAL A 230 42.01 -33.72 -1.40
CA VAL A 230 41.70 -35.16 -1.34
C VAL A 230 41.31 -35.50 0.08
N ASN A 231 40.06 -35.93 0.24
CA ASN A 231 39.47 -36.23 1.54
C ASN A 231 39.56 -37.72 1.85
N ARG A 232 39.35 -38.10 3.12
CA ARG A 232 39.18 -39.52 3.49
C ARG A 232 37.99 -40.12 2.76
N SER A 233 38.17 -41.32 2.20
CA SER A 233 37.08 -42.10 1.60
C SER A 233 36.14 -42.63 2.67
N GLN A 234 34.97 -43.12 2.27
CA GLN A 234 34.02 -43.75 3.21
C GLN A 234 34.66 -44.95 3.95
N LYS A 235 35.49 -45.73 3.25
CA LYS A 235 36.26 -46.84 3.85
C LYS A 235 37.29 -46.34 4.85
N ASP A 236 37.98 -45.24 4.56
CA ASP A 236 38.93 -44.64 5.49
C ASP A 236 38.23 -44.12 6.77
N ILE A 237 37.01 -43.61 6.64
CA ILE A 237 36.21 -43.11 7.77
C ILE A 237 35.74 -44.28 8.64
N GLU A 238 35.20 -45.35 8.04
CA GLU A 238 34.80 -46.58 8.74
C GLU A 238 36.01 -47.25 9.41
N GLY A 239 37.17 -47.23 8.75
CA GLY A 239 38.44 -47.68 9.30
C GLY A 239 39.09 -46.73 10.31
N ARG A 240 38.43 -45.60 10.67
CA ARG A 240 38.93 -44.56 11.59
C ARG A 240 40.36 -44.11 11.27
N LYS A 241 40.68 -43.94 9.98
CA LYS A 241 41.98 -43.45 9.54
C LYS A 241 42.23 -42.07 10.14
N ASP A 242 43.40 -41.95 10.75
CA ASP A 242 43.85 -40.72 11.39
C ASP A 242 44.01 -39.58 10.37
N ILE A 243 43.72 -38.36 10.80
CA ILE A 243 43.71 -37.20 9.90
C ILE A 243 45.14 -36.80 9.51
N HIS A 244 46.16 -36.98 10.35
CA HIS A 244 47.54 -36.74 9.94
C HIS A 244 47.97 -37.73 8.85
N GLN A 245 47.54 -38.99 8.95
CA GLN A 245 47.75 -39.97 7.88
C GLN A 245 47.00 -39.60 6.60
N ALA A 246 45.81 -39.03 6.71
CA ALA A 246 45.06 -38.53 5.55
C ALA A 246 45.76 -37.35 4.86
N LEU A 247 46.27 -36.37 5.62
CA LEU A 247 47.04 -35.24 5.08
C LEU A 247 48.34 -35.70 4.42
N ALA A 248 49.03 -36.69 5.00
CA ALA A 248 50.21 -37.29 4.39
C ALA A 248 49.88 -38.03 3.08
N ALA A 249 48.74 -38.75 3.05
CA ALA A 249 48.26 -39.42 1.85
C ALA A 249 47.86 -38.41 0.75
N GLU A 250 47.18 -37.32 1.12
CA GLU A 250 46.84 -36.20 0.23
C GLU A 250 48.11 -35.60 -0.40
N ARG A 251 49.12 -35.31 0.42
CA ARG A 251 50.40 -34.77 -0.07
C ARG A 251 51.10 -35.76 -0.99
N LYS A 252 51.10 -37.06 -0.65
CA LYS A 252 51.66 -38.12 -1.50
C LYS A 252 50.96 -38.18 -2.85
N PHE A 253 49.62 -38.14 -2.87
CA PHE A 253 48.82 -38.15 -4.09
C PHE A 253 49.23 -37.02 -5.04
N PHE A 254 49.25 -35.77 -4.56
CA PHE A 254 49.60 -34.63 -5.41
C PHE A 254 51.05 -34.65 -5.91
N LEU A 255 51.99 -35.21 -5.14
CA LEU A 255 53.39 -35.36 -5.57
C LEU A 255 53.60 -36.51 -6.56
N SER A 256 52.81 -37.59 -6.46
CA SER A 256 52.92 -38.75 -7.34
C SER A 256 52.14 -38.60 -8.65
N HIS A 257 51.10 -37.77 -8.69
CA HIS A 257 50.23 -37.64 -9.85
C HIS A 257 50.90 -36.79 -10.95
N SER A 258 51.04 -37.34 -12.16
CA SER A 258 51.72 -36.70 -13.30
C SER A 258 51.14 -35.31 -13.64
N SER A 259 49.81 -35.19 -13.68
CA SER A 259 49.12 -33.92 -14.04
C SER A 259 49.14 -32.83 -12.96
N TYR A 260 49.38 -33.17 -11.69
CA TYR A 260 49.28 -32.21 -10.57
C TYR A 260 50.62 -31.91 -9.89
N ARG A 261 51.67 -32.69 -10.17
CA ARG A 261 52.97 -32.60 -9.51
C ARG A 261 53.60 -31.21 -9.55
N HIS A 262 53.49 -30.48 -10.66
CA HIS A 262 54.03 -29.13 -10.81
C HIS A 262 53.31 -28.07 -9.97
N MET A 263 52.10 -28.39 -9.47
CA MET A 263 51.27 -27.49 -8.67
C MET A 263 50.97 -28.02 -7.27
N ALA A 264 51.59 -29.13 -6.85
CA ALA A 264 51.36 -29.77 -5.56
C ALA A 264 51.51 -28.83 -4.34
N ASP A 265 52.32 -27.78 -4.44
CA ASP A 265 52.50 -26.77 -3.38
C ASP A 265 51.35 -25.78 -3.25
N ARG A 266 50.50 -25.67 -4.27
CA ARG A 266 49.28 -24.83 -4.29
C ARG A 266 48.00 -25.66 -4.14
N LEU A 267 48.12 -26.91 -3.72
CA LEU A 267 47.03 -27.86 -3.54
C LEU A 267 47.05 -28.45 -2.13
N GLY A 268 45.95 -29.09 -1.77
CA GLY A 268 45.77 -29.78 -0.51
C GLY A 268 45.14 -28.92 0.60
N THR A 269 44.64 -29.61 1.62
CA THR A 269 43.96 -29.02 2.77
C THR A 269 44.83 -27.98 3.50
N PRO A 270 46.13 -28.21 3.76
CA PRO A 270 46.95 -27.23 4.48
C PRO A 270 47.12 -25.91 3.70
N TYR A 271 47.21 -25.99 2.37
CA TYR A 271 47.26 -24.80 1.52
C TYR A 271 45.91 -24.07 1.52
N LEU A 272 44.80 -24.80 1.39
CA LEU A 272 43.46 -24.24 1.48
C LEU A 272 43.24 -23.47 2.79
N GLN A 273 43.61 -24.05 3.93
CA GLN A 273 43.45 -23.41 5.25
C GLN A 273 44.22 -22.08 5.34
N ARG A 274 45.46 -22.04 4.84
CA ARG A 274 46.28 -20.81 4.79
C ARG A 274 45.65 -19.77 3.88
N VAL A 275 45.20 -20.17 2.69
CA VAL A 275 44.54 -19.26 1.74
C VAL A 275 43.26 -18.70 2.36
N LEU A 276 42.40 -19.52 2.95
CA LEU A 276 41.16 -19.04 3.57
C LEU A 276 41.43 -18.05 4.71
N ASN A 277 42.43 -18.32 5.55
CA ASN A 277 42.78 -17.40 6.63
C ASN A 277 43.33 -16.06 6.09
N GLN A 278 44.19 -16.11 5.07
CA GLN A 278 44.70 -14.89 4.42
C GLN A 278 43.57 -14.11 3.74
N GLN A 279 42.70 -14.79 3.00
CA GLN A 279 41.59 -14.15 2.29
C GLN A 279 40.57 -13.55 3.27
N LEU A 280 40.22 -14.26 4.34
CA LEU A 280 39.34 -13.75 5.39
C LEU A 280 39.97 -12.53 6.08
N THR A 281 41.25 -12.58 6.42
CA THR A 281 41.96 -11.46 7.08
C THR A 281 41.99 -10.21 6.18
N ASN A 282 42.30 -10.37 4.90
CA ASN A 282 42.29 -9.27 3.94
C ASN A 282 40.87 -8.71 3.75
N HIS A 283 39.89 -9.61 3.61
CA HIS A 283 38.50 -9.21 3.44
C HIS A 283 37.93 -8.50 4.67
N ILE A 284 38.29 -8.93 5.89
CA ILE A 284 37.98 -8.20 7.12
C ILE A 284 38.59 -6.81 7.09
N ARG A 285 39.87 -6.67 6.71
CA ARG A 285 40.54 -5.37 6.63
C ARG A 285 39.81 -4.41 5.69
N ASP A 286 39.39 -4.89 4.53
CA ASP A 286 38.77 -4.06 3.49
C ASP A 286 37.34 -3.64 3.87
N THR A 287 36.62 -4.48 4.62
CA THR A 287 35.21 -4.26 5.01
C THR A 287 35.02 -3.55 6.35
N LEU A 288 35.98 -3.66 7.27
CA LEU A 288 35.89 -3.11 8.63
C LEU A 288 35.68 -1.58 8.67
N PRO A 289 36.31 -0.75 7.82
CA PRO A 289 36.03 0.69 7.78
C PRO A 289 34.57 1.00 7.45
N GLY A 290 34.00 0.31 6.45
CA GLY A 290 32.60 0.48 6.08
C GLY A 290 31.64 0.03 7.18
N LEU A 291 31.98 -1.04 7.90
CA LEU A 291 31.21 -1.50 9.07
C LEU A 291 31.22 -0.46 10.20
N ARG A 292 32.39 0.10 10.52
CA ARG A 292 32.54 1.16 11.52
C ARG A 292 31.69 2.38 11.18
N ASP A 293 31.75 2.85 9.93
CA ASP A 293 31.00 4.04 9.51
C ASP A 293 29.48 3.81 9.56
N LYS A 294 29.00 2.60 9.24
CA LYS A 294 27.58 2.21 9.41
C LYS A 294 27.18 2.23 10.89
N LEU A 295 27.97 1.61 11.76
CA LEU A 295 27.73 1.58 13.21
C LEU A 295 27.71 2.99 13.81
N GLN A 296 28.64 3.85 13.40
CA GLN A 296 28.71 5.23 13.88
C GLN A 296 27.49 6.05 13.45
N LYS A 297 27.00 5.87 12.22
CA LYS A 297 25.77 6.52 11.75
C LYS A 297 24.56 6.04 12.56
N GLN A 298 24.43 4.74 12.80
CA GLN A 298 23.33 4.20 13.60
C GLN A 298 23.39 4.70 15.05
N MET A 299 24.59 4.71 15.65
CA MET A 299 24.81 5.27 16.98
C MET A 299 24.36 6.73 17.05
N LEU A 300 24.74 7.58 16.08
CA LEU A 300 24.37 8.99 16.08
C LEU A 300 22.86 9.23 15.94
N THR A 301 22.15 8.40 15.16
CA THR A 301 20.68 8.45 15.10
C THR A 301 20.06 8.06 16.44
N LEU A 302 20.53 6.96 17.04
CA LEU A 302 20.04 6.48 18.33
C LEU A 302 20.39 7.46 19.46
N GLU A 303 21.54 8.11 19.44
CA GLU A 303 21.93 9.12 20.42
C GLU A 303 20.99 10.31 20.41
N LYS A 304 20.50 10.75 19.24
CA LYS A 304 19.49 11.81 19.15
C LYS A 304 18.19 11.40 19.81
N GLU A 305 17.71 10.19 19.56
CA GLU A 305 16.50 9.66 20.21
C GLU A 305 16.73 9.52 21.73
N VAL A 306 17.86 8.94 22.15
CA VAL A 306 18.21 8.75 23.56
C VAL A 306 18.33 10.08 24.30
N GLU A 307 18.83 11.14 23.67
CA GLU A 307 18.89 12.48 24.28
C GLU A 307 17.50 12.96 24.72
N GLU A 308 16.45 12.64 23.96
CA GLU A 308 15.06 12.95 24.34
C GLU A 308 14.61 12.18 25.60
N PHE A 309 15.25 11.04 25.89
CA PHE A 309 14.94 10.17 27.02
C PHE A 309 15.94 10.28 28.19
N LYS A 310 17.10 10.94 28.05
CA LYS A 310 18.16 10.98 29.08
C LYS A 310 17.70 11.55 30.42
N HIS A 311 16.79 12.53 30.37
CA HIS A 311 16.22 13.16 31.56
C HIS A 311 14.81 12.65 31.88
N PHE A 312 14.40 11.53 31.29
CA PHE A 312 13.07 10.97 31.50
C PHE A 312 12.95 10.36 32.90
N GLN A 313 12.22 11.04 33.78
CA GLN A 313 11.77 10.49 35.05
C GLN A 313 10.27 10.15 34.94
N PRO A 314 9.87 8.87 35.06
CA PRO A 314 8.46 8.46 34.91
C PRO A 314 7.47 9.16 35.86
N GLY A 315 7.99 9.68 36.98
CA GLY A 315 7.23 10.40 38.02
C GLY A 315 7.14 11.91 37.85
N ASP A 316 7.90 12.53 36.95
CA ASP A 316 7.95 13.99 36.83
C ASP A 316 6.68 14.54 36.14
N ALA A 317 5.93 15.36 36.88
CA ALA A 317 4.71 15.98 36.40
C ALA A 317 4.97 16.99 35.26
N SER A 318 6.14 17.66 35.25
CA SER A 318 6.48 18.67 34.25
C SER A 318 6.57 18.09 32.82
N ILE A 319 7.12 16.88 32.70
CA ILE A 319 7.26 16.16 31.43
C ILE A 319 5.89 15.73 30.91
N LYS A 320 5.01 15.24 31.80
CA LYS A 320 3.63 14.85 31.45
C LYS A 320 2.84 16.05 30.95
N THR A 321 2.95 17.19 31.63
CA THR A 321 2.30 18.45 31.21
C THR A 321 2.86 18.94 29.87
N LYS A 322 4.18 18.92 29.68
CA LYS A 322 4.81 19.31 28.41
C LYS A 322 4.36 18.42 27.25
N ALA A 323 4.36 17.09 27.44
CA ALA A 323 3.92 16.14 26.43
C ALA A 323 2.44 16.33 26.09
N MET A 324 1.57 16.51 27.09
CA MET A 324 0.15 16.80 26.88
C MET A 324 -0.03 18.10 26.08
N LEU A 325 0.65 19.19 26.45
CA LEU A 325 0.59 20.47 25.75
C LEU A 325 1.04 20.35 24.30
N GLN A 326 2.17 19.69 24.04
CA GLN A 326 2.66 19.48 22.67
C GLN A 326 1.65 18.69 21.82
N MET A 327 1.03 17.64 22.39
CA MET A 327 0.02 16.86 21.67
C MET A 327 -1.25 17.66 21.39
N ILE A 328 -1.68 18.52 22.31
CA ILE A 328 -2.84 19.40 22.11
C ILE A 328 -2.54 20.50 21.09
N GLN A 329 -1.36 21.12 21.16
CA GLN A 329 -0.92 22.13 20.18
C GLN A 329 -0.81 21.54 18.77
N GLN A 330 -0.28 20.32 18.67
CA GLN A 330 -0.23 19.60 17.39
C GLN A 330 -1.64 19.30 16.87
N LEU A 331 -2.55 18.84 17.74
CA LEU A 331 -3.95 18.61 17.38
C LEU A 331 -4.62 19.89 16.87
N GLN A 332 -4.43 21.01 17.56
CA GLN A 332 -4.97 22.31 17.17
C GLN A 332 -4.46 22.70 15.77
N SER A 333 -3.13 22.66 15.56
CA SER A 333 -2.54 23.03 14.28
C SER A 333 -2.99 22.11 13.14
N ASP A 334 -3.13 20.81 13.40
CA ASP A 334 -3.61 19.84 12.41
C ASP A 334 -5.08 20.04 12.07
N PHE A 335 -5.91 20.35 13.07
CA PHE A 335 -7.33 20.64 12.85
C PHE A 335 -7.50 21.92 12.02
N GLU A 336 -6.83 23.00 12.40
CA GLU A 336 -6.83 24.28 11.68
C GLU A 336 -6.40 24.11 10.22
N ARG A 337 -5.28 23.42 9.97
CA ARG A 337 -4.80 23.14 8.60
C ARG A 337 -5.79 22.33 7.77
N THR A 338 -6.49 21.37 8.39
CA THR A 338 -7.45 20.52 7.68
C THR A 338 -8.74 21.26 7.33
N ILE A 339 -9.15 22.23 8.15
CA ILE A 339 -10.33 23.06 7.90
C ILE A 339 -10.01 24.21 6.94
N GLU A 340 -8.86 24.86 7.07
CA GLU A 340 -8.47 26.00 6.22
C GLU A 340 -7.86 25.58 4.88
N GLY A 341 -7.39 24.33 4.77
CA GLY A 341 -6.72 23.82 3.57
C GLY A 341 -5.26 24.29 3.41
N SER A 342 -4.63 24.78 4.48
CA SER A 342 -3.26 25.33 4.49
C SER A 342 -2.15 24.27 4.67
N GLY A 343 -2.42 22.99 4.36
CA GLY A 343 -1.50 21.87 4.64
C GLY A 343 -0.36 21.67 3.63
N SER A 344 0.89 21.80 4.09
CA SER A 344 2.13 21.41 3.37
C SER A 344 2.41 19.89 3.38
N ALA A 345 1.66 19.10 4.16
CA ALA A 345 1.82 17.64 4.21
C ALA A 345 0.79 16.98 3.28
N LEU A 346 1.29 16.27 2.25
CA LEU A 346 0.55 15.35 1.36
C LEU A 346 -0.95 15.65 1.25
N VAL A 347 -1.28 16.71 0.50
CA VAL A 347 -2.67 17.01 0.13
C VAL A 347 -3.28 15.75 -0.46
N ASN A 348 -4.39 15.27 0.11
CA ASN A 348 -5.08 14.10 -0.41
C ASN A 348 -5.61 14.42 -1.80
N THR A 349 -5.05 13.78 -2.83
CA THR A 349 -5.40 14.01 -4.24
C THR A 349 -6.58 13.15 -4.70
N ASN A 350 -7.02 12.19 -3.89
CA ASN A 350 -8.01 11.20 -4.32
C ASN A 350 -9.43 11.61 -3.94
N GLU A 351 -9.60 12.30 -2.80
CA GLU A 351 -10.92 12.63 -2.26
C GLU A 351 -10.95 14.02 -1.62
N LEU A 352 -12.10 14.71 -1.74
CA LEU A 352 -12.36 15.94 -1.01
C LEU A 352 -12.51 15.63 0.49
N SER A 353 -11.82 16.39 1.34
CA SER A 353 -11.85 16.20 2.79
C SER A 353 -11.85 17.54 3.54
N GLY A 354 -12.33 17.51 4.78
CA GLY A 354 -12.26 18.64 5.70
C GLY A 354 -12.93 19.89 5.15
N GLY A 355 -12.20 21.00 5.15
CA GLY A 355 -12.71 22.31 4.70
C GLY A 355 -13.28 22.31 3.28
N ALA A 356 -12.63 21.62 2.34
CA ALA A 356 -13.07 21.58 0.95
C ALA A 356 -14.42 20.87 0.79
N LYS A 357 -14.66 19.82 1.59
CA LYS A 357 -15.93 19.09 1.60
C LYS A 357 -17.05 19.88 2.28
N ILE A 358 -16.73 20.60 3.36
CA ILE A 358 -17.66 21.55 4.00
C ILE A 358 -18.08 22.65 3.01
N ASN A 359 -17.12 23.22 2.26
CA ASN A 359 -17.41 24.20 1.21
C ASN A 359 -18.40 23.65 0.15
N ARG A 360 -18.16 22.42 -0.31
CA ARG A 360 -19.07 21.73 -1.24
C ARG A 360 -20.49 21.55 -0.67
N ILE A 361 -20.63 21.23 0.62
CA ILE A 361 -21.94 21.10 1.27
C ILE A 361 -22.71 22.42 1.19
N PHE A 362 -22.07 23.55 1.52
CA PHE A 362 -22.72 24.86 1.48
C PHE A 362 -23.07 25.33 0.06
N HIS A 363 -22.17 25.17 -0.90
CA HIS A 363 -22.33 25.80 -2.21
C HIS A 363 -22.97 24.89 -3.27
N GLU A 364 -22.86 23.57 -3.15
CA GLU A 364 -23.45 22.63 -4.11
C GLU A 364 -24.66 21.92 -3.50
N ARG A 365 -24.48 21.27 -2.35
CA ARG A 365 -25.51 20.37 -1.80
C ARG A 365 -26.73 21.12 -1.29
N LEU A 366 -26.54 22.18 -0.51
CA LEU A 366 -27.66 22.98 0.00
C LEU A 366 -28.48 23.58 -1.15
N ARG A 367 -27.80 24.13 -2.17
CA ARG A 367 -28.48 24.68 -3.36
C ARG A 367 -29.29 23.62 -4.09
N PHE A 368 -28.74 22.41 -4.26
CA PHE A 368 -29.46 21.31 -4.87
C PHE A 368 -30.72 20.93 -4.10
N GLU A 369 -30.64 20.82 -2.77
CA GLU A 369 -31.82 20.52 -1.95
C GLU A 369 -32.87 21.64 -2.03
N ILE A 370 -32.43 22.91 -2.14
CA ILE A 370 -33.33 24.05 -2.36
C ILE A 370 -34.04 23.98 -3.71
N VAL A 371 -33.29 23.76 -4.80
CA VAL A 371 -33.88 23.66 -6.15
C VAL A 371 -34.77 22.43 -6.29
N LYS A 372 -34.44 21.32 -5.62
CA LYS A 372 -35.27 20.11 -5.60
C LYS A 372 -36.66 20.37 -4.99
N MET A 373 -36.78 21.31 -4.06
CA MET A 373 -38.08 21.72 -3.52
C MET A 373 -38.95 22.50 -4.52
N ALA A 374 -38.43 22.86 -5.70
CA ALA A 374 -39.18 23.65 -6.67
C ALA A 374 -40.58 23.07 -6.94
N CYS A 375 -41.58 23.92 -6.72
CA CYS A 375 -43.00 23.58 -6.75
C CYS A 375 -43.41 23.00 -8.10
N ASP A 376 -44.35 22.04 -8.09
CA ASP A 376 -45.11 21.75 -9.29
C ASP A 376 -45.96 22.97 -9.64
N GLU A 377 -45.72 23.53 -10.82
CA GLU A 377 -46.44 24.66 -11.37
C GLU A 377 -47.96 24.44 -11.33
N LYS A 378 -48.42 23.24 -11.67
CA LYS A 378 -49.85 22.90 -11.70
C LYS A 378 -50.45 22.93 -10.29
N GLU A 379 -49.75 22.33 -9.33
CA GLU A 379 -50.17 22.28 -7.94
C GLU A 379 -50.18 23.67 -7.29
N LEU A 380 -49.14 24.46 -7.52
CA LEU A 380 -49.04 25.82 -6.98
C LEU A 380 -50.17 26.72 -7.54
N ARG A 381 -50.47 26.64 -8.84
CA ARG A 381 -51.62 27.35 -9.44
C ARG A 381 -52.94 26.93 -8.81
N ARG A 382 -53.11 25.63 -8.55
CA ARG A 382 -54.29 25.07 -7.88
C ARG A 382 -54.45 25.66 -6.47
N GLU A 383 -53.37 25.71 -5.70
CA GLU A 383 -53.37 26.24 -4.34
C GLU A 383 -53.61 27.74 -4.28
N ILE A 384 -53.01 28.52 -5.18
CA ILE A 384 -53.29 29.96 -5.32
C ILE A 384 -54.78 30.17 -5.59
N SER A 385 -55.37 29.38 -6.50
CA SER A 385 -56.80 29.45 -6.82
C SER A 385 -57.68 29.15 -5.60
N PHE A 386 -57.35 28.10 -4.83
CA PHE A 386 -58.07 27.80 -3.59
C PHE A 386 -57.89 28.89 -2.53
N ALA A 387 -56.67 29.42 -2.35
CA ALA A 387 -56.40 30.49 -1.39
C ALA A 387 -57.23 31.75 -1.70
N ILE A 388 -57.24 32.20 -2.95
CA ILE A 388 -58.02 33.37 -3.39
C ILE A 388 -59.52 33.15 -3.15
N ARG A 389 -60.06 31.99 -3.53
CA ARG A 389 -61.48 31.66 -3.34
C ARG A 389 -61.86 31.59 -1.87
N ASN A 390 -61.04 30.97 -1.05
CA ASN A 390 -61.30 30.83 0.39
C ASN A 390 -61.25 32.19 1.10
N ILE A 391 -60.33 33.08 0.70
CA ILE A 391 -60.22 34.43 1.28
C ILE A 391 -61.38 35.34 0.87
N HIS A 392 -61.83 35.28 -0.38
CA HIS A 392 -63.02 36.02 -0.80
C HIS A 392 -64.32 35.44 -0.23
N GLY A 393 -64.35 34.13 0.02
CA GLY A 393 -65.50 33.43 0.58
C GLY A 393 -66.76 33.62 -0.27
N ILE A 394 -67.83 34.11 0.35
CA ILE A 394 -69.12 34.38 -0.32
C ILE A 394 -69.14 35.67 -1.15
N ARG A 395 -68.09 36.50 -1.10
CA ARG A 395 -68.04 37.78 -1.80
C ARG A 395 -67.33 37.61 -3.15
N VAL A 396 -67.80 38.34 -4.17
CA VAL A 396 -67.07 38.42 -5.45
C VAL A 396 -65.96 39.46 -5.31
N GLY A 397 -64.70 39.01 -5.35
CA GLY A 397 -63.53 39.87 -5.23
C GLY A 397 -63.22 40.63 -6.53
N LEU A 398 -63.02 41.95 -6.42
CA LEU A 398 -62.58 42.81 -7.54
C LEU A 398 -61.05 42.83 -7.71
N PHE A 399 -60.30 42.52 -6.65
CA PHE A 399 -58.84 42.53 -6.60
C PHE A 399 -58.30 41.26 -5.96
N THR A 400 -57.08 40.88 -6.32
CA THR A 400 -56.37 39.76 -5.68
C THR A 400 -56.04 40.11 -4.23
N PRO A 401 -56.42 39.29 -3.23
CA PRO A 401 -56.13 39.58 -1.84
C PRO A 401 -54.65 39.34 -1.53
N ASP A 402 -54.04 40.29 -0.83
CA ASP A 402 -52.68 40.23 -0.28
C ASP A 402 -52.47 39.03 0.65
N MET A 403 -53.48 38.69 1.45
CA MET A 403 -53.48 37.49 2.31
C MET A 403 -53.27 36.18 1.52
N ALA A 404 -53.70 36.10 0.26
CA ALA A 404 -53.48 34.89 -0.56
C ALA A 404 -52.02 34.78 -0.98
N PHE A 405 -51.41 35.91 -1.34
CA PHE A 405 -49.99 36.00 -1.63
C PHE A 405 -49.17 35.62 -0.38
N GLU A 406 -49.53 36.18 0.77
CA GLU A 406 -48.87 35.89 2.05
C GLU A 406 -48.96 34.42 2.44
N ALA A 407 -50.15 33.82 2.37
CA ALA A 407 -50.35 32.42 2.73
C ALA A 407 -49.49 31.47 1.87
N ILE A 408 -49.40 31.74 0.57
CA ILE A 408 -48.63 30.90 -0.35
C ILE A 408 -47.12 31.09 -0.13
N VAL A 409 -46.64 32.33 -0.02
CA VAL A 409 -45.20 32.61 0.18
C VAL A 409 -44.69 32.09 1.51
N LYS A 410 -45.43 32.30 2.62
CA LYS A 410 -45.06 31.75 3.93
C LYS A 410 -44.94 30.24 3.89
N ARG A 411 -45.84 29.56 3.17
CA ARG A 411 -45.78 28.11 3.03
C ARG A 411 -44.52 27.66 2.28
N GLN A 412 -44.09 28.38 1.25
CA GLN A 412 -42.84 28.07 0.54
C GLN A 412 -41.59 28.33 1.39
N ILE A 413 -41.54 29.45 2.10
CA ILE A 413 -40.43 29.78 3.01
C ILE A 413 -40.32 28.71 4.11
N ALA A 414 -41.44 28.21 4.63
CA ALA A 414 -41.44 27.18 5.66
C ALA A 414 -40.81 25.85 5.21
N LEU A 415 -40.85 25.52 3.90
CA LEU A 415 -40.21 24.32 3.36
C LEU A 415 -38.68 24.39 3.45
N LEU A 416 -38.08 25.58 3.53
CA LEU A 416 -36.63 25.76 3.68
C LEU A 416 -36.07 25.15 4.97
N LYS A 417 -36.90 24.93 6.01
CA LYS A 417 -36.48 24.43 7.32
C LYS A 417 -35.75 23.08 7.26
N GLU A 418 -36.24 22.14 6.46
CA GLU A 418 -35.66 20.81 6.38
C GLU A 418 -34.27 20.79 5.70
N PRO A 419 -34.07 21.38 4.50
CA PRO A 419 -32.76 21.44 3.84
C PRO A 419 -31.68 22.12 4.66
N VAL A 420 -32.00 23.20 5.39
CA VAL A 420 -31.00 23.91 6.19
C VAL A 420 -30.58 23.10 7.42
N ILE A 421 -31.51 22.39 8.07
CA ILE A 421 -31.17 21.46 9.16
C ILE A 421 -30.27 20.34 8.63
N LYS A 422 -30.64 19.74 7.48
CA LYS A 422 -29.84 18.69 6.83
C LYS A 422 -28.44 19.18 6.45
N CYS A 423 -28.30 20.42 6.02
CA CYS A 423 -27.00 21.03 5.76
C CYS A 423 -26.13 21.06 7.02
N VAL A 424 -26.70 21.49 8.16
CA VAL A 424 -25.98 21.47 9.45
C VAL A 424 -25.55 20.05 9.83
N ASP A 425 -26.42 19.05 9.66
CA ASP A 425 -26.11 17.65 9.94
C ASP A 425 -24.90 17.13 9.14
N LEU A 426 -24.89 17.42 7.83
CA LEU A 426 -23.79 17.01 6.95
C LEU A 426 -22.47 17.69 7.33
N VAL A 427 -22.51 18.97 7.73
CA VAL A 427 -21.31 19.68 8.20
C VAL A 427 -20.79 19.08 9.51
N VAL A 428 -21.68 18.76 10.46
CA VAL A 428 -21.29 18.14 11.75
C VAL A 428 -20.71 16.75 11.55
N GLN A 429 -21.27 15.98 10.61
CA GLN A 429 -20.73 14.67 10.24
C GLN A 429 -19.29 14.80 9.70
N GLU A 430 -19.03 15.75 8.82
CA GLU A 430 -17.69 15.99 8.27
C GLU A 430 -16.72 16.49 9.35
N LEU A 431 -17.13 17.42 10.22
CA LEU A 431 -16.32 17.86 11.36
C LEU A 431 -15.94 16.69 12.27
N SER A 432 -16.86 15.75 12.51
CA SER A 432 -16.59 14.55 13.31
C SER A 432 -15.56 13.62 12.66
N VAL A 433 -15.52 13.56 11.32
CA VAL A 433 -14.48 12.82 10.58
C VAL A 433 -13.13 13.50 10.76
N VAL A 434 -13.06 14.82 10.60
CA VAL A 434 -11.82 15.59 10.79
C VAL A 434 -11.25 15.40 12.19
N VAL A 435 -12.09 15.50 13.24
CA VAL A 435 -11.66 15.30 14.62
C VAL A 435 -11.01 13.93 14.80
N ARG A 436 -11.64 12.85 14.31
CA ARG A 436 -11.09 11.48 14.39
C ARG A 436 -9.76 11.32 13.67
N MET A 437 -9.61 11.96 12.50
CA MET A 437 -8.36 11.94 11.75
C MET A 437 -7.24 12.66 12.51
N CYS A 438 -7.52 13.83 13.08
CA CYS A 438 -6.51 14.60 13.81
C CYS A 438 -6.14 13.91 15.14
N THR A 439 -7.10 13.35 15.87
CA THR A 439 -6.84 12.64 17.14
C THR A 439 -6.12 11.29 16.93
N ALA A 440 -6.17 10.68 15.74
CA ALA A 440 -5.45 9.44 15.45
C ALA A 440 -3.93 9.56 15.67
N LYS A 441 -3.35 10.74 15.43
CA LYS A 441 -1.93 11.02 15.69
C LYS A 441 -1.58 10.99 17.19
N MET A 442 -2.57 11.06 18.07
CA MET A 442 -2.42 10.89 19.51
C MET A 442 -2.40 9.42 19.97
N GLY A 443 -2.30 8.46 19.03
CA GLY A 443 -2.31 7.03 19.33
C GLY A 443 -1.28 6.54 20.36
N ARG A 444 -0.19 7.29 20.57
CA ARG A 444 0.80 7.04 21.64
C ARG A 444 0.17 7.10 23.05
N TYR A 445 -0.90 7.87 23.24
CA TYR A 445 -1.62 8.02 24.52
C TYR A 445 -3.12 7.72 24.34
N PRO A 446 -3.53 6.44 24.37
CA PRO A 446 -4.90 6.03 24.03
C PRO A 446 -5.99 6.71 24.89
N ARG A 447 -5.78 6.79 26.21
CA ARG A 447 -6.73 7.44 27.12
C ARG A 447 -6.86 8.95 26.88
N LEU A 448 -5.76 9.61 26.57
CA LEU A 448 -5.78 11.05 26.25
C LEU A 448 -6.51 11.28 24.93
N ARG A 449 -6.29 10.41 23.94
CA ARG A 449 -7.00 10.45 22.66
C ARG A 449 -8.51 10.32 22.86
N GLU A 450 -8.95 9.28 23.56
CA GLU A 450 -10.38 9.02 23.82
C GLU A 450 -11.05 10.20 24.52
N GLU A 451 -10.40 10.75 25.56
CA GLU A 451 -10.96 11.87 26.32
C GLU A 451 -10.98 13.17 25.50
N THR A 452 -9.94 13.44 24.72
CA THR A 452 -9.88 14.59 23.82
C THR A 452 -10.97 14.52 22.75
N GLU A 453 -11.13 13.35 22.11
CA GLU A 453 -12.19 13.12 21.13
C GLU A 453 -13.57 13.32 21.75
N ARG A 454 -13.81 12.76 22.95
CA ARG A 454 -15.06 12.91 23.69
C ARG A 454 -15.40 14.37 23.97
N ILE A 455 -14.44 15.17 24.45
CA ILE A 455 -14.64 16.59 24.77
C ILE A 455 -15.01 17.37 23.50
N ILE A 456 -14.24 17.19 22.42
CA ILE A 456 -14.47 17.92 21.16
C ILE A 456 -15.81 17.53 20.54
N THR A 457 -16.12 16.23 20.44
CA THR A 457 -17.39 15.76 19.88
C THR A 457 -18.59 16.24 20.71
N THR A 458 -18.47 16.28 22.03
CA THR A 458 -19.52 16.83 22.91
C THR A 458 -19.74 18.31 22.63
N HIS A 459 -18.66 19.09 22.48
CA HIS A 459 -18.76 20.51 22.16
C HIS A 459 -19.41 20.74 20.78
N VAL A 460 -19.01 19.97 19.76
CA VAL A 460 -19.59 20.06 18.40
C VAL A 460 -21.11 19.80 18.45
N ARG A 461 -21.57 18.79 19.19
CA ARG A 461 -23.01 18.50 19.34
C ARG A 461 -23.79 19.62 20.06
N GLN A 462 -23.19 20.24 21.07
CA GLN A 462 -23.81 21.40 21.73
C GLN A 462 -23.96 22.59 20.76
N ARG A 463 -22.93 22.83 19.93
CA ARG A 463 -22.95 23.88 18.92
C ARG A 463 -23.91 23.60 17.77
N GLU A 464 -24.04 22.33 17.37
CA GLU A 464 -25.04 21.89 16.40
C GLU A 464 -26.45 22.30 16.82
N HIS A 465 -26.84 22.01 18.07
CA HIS A 465 -28.17 22.32 18.56
C HIS A 465 -28.44 23.83 18.54
N SER A 466 -27.52 24.63 19.10
CA SER A 466 -27.62 26.09 19.11
C SER A 466 -27.66 26.70 17.69
N CYS A 467 -26.89 26.13 16.75
CA CYS A 467 -26.88 26.55 15.35
C CYS A 467 -28.23 26.26 14.66
N LYS A 468 -28.79 25.07 14.88
CA LYS A 468 -30.12 24.71 14.35
C LYS A 468 -31.21 25.64 14.87
N GLU A 469 -31.21 25.94 16.16
CA GLU A 469 -32.15 26.91 16.76
C GLU A 469 -32.02 28.29 16.12
N GLN A 470 -30.79 28.79 15.95
CA GLN A 470 -30.54 30.10 15.34
C GLN A 470 -31.00 30.15 13.88
N ILE A 471 -30.73 29.12 13.09
CA ILE A 471 -31.16 29.06 11.68
C ILE A 471 -32.68 28.97 11.57
N LEU A 472 -33.34 28.20 12.44
CA LEU A 472 -34.79 28.14 12.47
C LEU A 472 -35.42 29.49 12.85
N LEU A 473 -34.81 30.20 13.80
CA LEU A 473 -35.23 31.55 14.16
C LEU A 473 -35.10 32.54 12.99
N LEU A 474 -34.03 32.44 12.18
CA LEU A 474 -33.89 33.25 10.97
C LEU A 474 -35.04 32.99 9.98
N ILE A 475 -35.42 31.73 9.79
CA ILE A 475 -36.57 31.39 8.95
C ILE A 475 -37.88 31.94 9.56
N ASP A 476 -38.03 31.88 10.88
CA ASP A 476 -39.20 32.44 11.54
C ASP A 476 -39.29 33.98 11.39
N PHE A 477 -38.16 34.69 11.28
CA PHE A 477 -38.16 36.12 10.91
C PHE A 477 -38.65 36.34 9.48
N GLU A 478 -38.19 35.55 8.51
CA GLU A 478 -38.66 35.62 7.12
C GLU A 478 -40.17 35.29 7.00
N LEU A 479 -40.68 34.42 7.89
CA LEU A 479 -42.11 34.10 7.98
C LEU A 479 -42.93 35.19 8.70
N ALA A 480 -42.31 36.00 9.55
CA ALA A 480 -43.00 37.02 10.34
C ALA A 480 -43.39 38.24 9.50
N TYR A 481 -42.54 38.66 8.56
CA TYR A 481 -42.76 39.86 7.77
C TYR A 481 -42.26 39.71 6.33
N MET A 482 -43.15 39.94 5.37
CA MET A 482 -42.79 39.96 3.95
C MET A 482 -42.55 41.39 3.49
N ASN A 483 -41.30 41.70 3.15
CA ASN A 483 -40.94 43.03 2.68
C ASN A 483 -41.26 43.22 1.19
N THR A 484 -42.44 43.76 0.88
CA THR A 484 -42.83 44.12 -0.49
C THR A 484 -42.17 45.41 -1.01
N ASN A 485 -41.36 46.10 -0.19
CA ASN A 485 -40.60 47.28 -0.61
C ASN A 485 -39.16 46.93 -1.05
N HIS A 486 -38.80 45.65 -1.05
CA HIS A 486 -37.47 45.20 -1.48
C HIS A 486 -37.22 45.56 -2.95
N GLU A 487 -35.98 45.95 -3.30
CA GLU A 487 -35.65 46.42 -4.67
C GLU A 487 -35.91 45.35 -5.75
N ASP A 488 -35.68 44.07 -5.41
CA ASP A 488 -35.98 42.94 -6.29
C ASP A 488 -37.48 42.61 -6.38
N PHE A 489 -38.33 43.22 -5.55
CA PHE A 489 -39.78 43.03 -5.59
C PHE A 489 -40.37 43.84 -6.75
N ILE A 490 -40.54 43.19 -7.90
CA ILE A 490 -41.04 43.81 -9.14
C ILE A 490 -42.48 44.37 -9.04
N GLY A 491 -43.27 43.94 -8.04
CA GLY A 491 -44.67 44.32 -7.87
C GLY A 491 -45.63 43.71 -8.91
N PHE A 492 -46.93 43.78 -8.61
CA PHE A 492 -47.98 43.14 -9.44
C PHE A 492 -48.08 43.70 -10.87
N ALA A 493 -47.82 45.00 -11.06
CA ALA A 493 -47.95 45.66 -12.36
C ALA A 493 -46.83 45.27 -13.36
N ASN A 494 -45.58 45.15 -12.89
CA ASN A 494 -44.45 44.80 -13.77
C ASN A 494 -44.34 43.30 -14.02
N ALA A 495 -44.88 42.45 -13.14
CA ALA A 495 -44.97 41.00 -13.33
C ALA A 495 -45.85 40.64 -14.54
N GLN A 496 -46.95 41.38 -14.73
CA GLN A 496 -47.88 41.19 -15.84
C GLN A 496 -47.21 41.51 -17.19
N ASN A 497 -46.49 42.64 -17.27
CA ASN A 497 -45.74 43.06 -18.45
C ASN A 497 -44.60 42.09 -18.83
N LYS A 498 -43.91 41.49 -17.84
CA LYS A 498 -42.89 40.45 -18.09
C LYS A 498 -43.51 39.15 -18.62
N SER A 499 -44.69 38.76 -18.14
CA SER A 499 -45.37 37.54 -18.63
C SER A 499 -45.85 37.65 -20.08
N GLU A 500 -46.27 38.84 -20.51
CA GLU A 500 -46.70 39.10 -21.88
C GLU A 500 -45.54 39.23 -22.87
N ASN A 501 -44.37 39.72 -22.41
CA ASN A 501 -43.15 39.80 -23.21
C ASN A 501 -42.38 38.47 -23.29
N ALA A 502 -42.42 37.62 -22.25
CA ALA A 502 -41.79 36.30 -22.27
C ALA A 502 -42.38 35.36 -23.34
N ASN A 503 -43.65 35.55 -23.71
CA ASN A 503 -44.29 34.80 -24.80
C ASN A 503 -43.89 35.29 -26.21
N LYS A 504 -43.20 36.44 -26.35
CA LYS A 504 -42.82 37.01 -27.66
C LYS A 504 -41.34 36.86 -28.01
N THR A 505 -40.46 36.70 -27.02
CA THR A 505 -39.02 36.56 -27.24
C THR A 505 -38.49 35.40 -26.41
N GLY A 506 -38.44 34.21 -27.00
CA GLY A 506 -37.86 33.00 -26.39
C GLY A 506 -36.34 33.08 -26.26
N THR A 507 -35.81 34.07 -25.55
CA THR A 507 -34.37 34.31 -25.42
C THR A 507 -34.02 34.75 -23.99
N ARG A 508 -33.51 33.81 -23.19
CA ARG A 508 -32.57 34.14 -22.10
C ARG A 508 -31.17 33.75 -22.57
N GLN A 509 -30.42 34.72 -23.09
CA GLN A 509 -28.98 34.58 -23.32
C GLN A 509 -28.26 34.76 -21.98
N LEU A 510 -27.84 33.65 -21.36
CA LEU A 510 -26.68 33.65 -20.46
C LEU A 510 -25.52 33.08 -21.25
N GLY A 511 -24.53 33.92 -21.56
CA GLY A 511 -23.40 33.60 -22.42
C GLY A 511 -22.70 32.28 -22.06
N ASN A 512 -22.13 31.65 -23.09
CA ASN A 512 -21.44 30.35 -23.14
C ASN A 512 -20.38 30.10 -22.03
N GLN A 513 -20.79 30.08 -20.76
CA GLN A 513 -19.96 29.64 -19.64
C GLN A 513 -20.05 28.13 -19.51
N VAL A 514 -18.90 27.48 -19.39
CA VAL A 514 -18.81 26.04 -19.14
C VAL A 514 -19.18 25.79 -17.68
N ILE A 515 -20.26 25.04 -17.46
CA ILE A 515 -20.79 24.66 -16.14
C ILE A 515 -20.01 23.48 -15.56
N ARG A 516 -19.65 22.50 -16.41
CA ARG A 516 -18.92 21.30 -16.00
C ARG A 516 -18.24 20.60 -17.17
N LYS A 517 -17.10 19.96 -16.91
CA LYS A 517 -16.48 18.96 -17.79
C LYS A 517 -16.27 17.64 -17.05
N GLY A 518 -16.24 16.52 -17.77
CA GLY A 518 -15.92 15.22 -17.18
C GLY A 518 -16.33 14.03 -18.05
N HIS A 519 -15.86 12.84 -17.68
CA HIS A 519 -16.22 11.60 -18.39
C HIS A 519 -17.60 11.10 -18.02
N MET A 520 -18.40 10.72 -19.02
CA MET A 520 -19.63 9.94 -18.86
C MET A 520 -19.71 8.89 -19.96
N VAL A 521 -20.54 7.85 -19.75
CA VAL A 521 -20.72 6.77 -20.71
C VAL A 521 -22.15 6.78 -21.23
N ILE A 522 -22.31 6.76 -22.55
CA ILE A 522 -23.62 6.66 -23.22
C ILE A 522 -24.02 5.19 -23.34
N GLN A 523 -25.15 4.80 -22.75
CA GLN A 523 -25.57 3.39 -22.65
C GLN A 523 -26.39 2.89 -23.85
N ASN A 524 -27.20 3.74 -24.47
CA ASN A 524 -28.12 3.35 -25.54
C ASN A 524 -27.52 3.34 -26.95
N LEU A 525 -26.19 3.45 -27.08
CA LEU A 525 -25.47 3.29 -28.35
C LEU A 525 -25.26 1.81 -28.68
N GLY A 526 -25.93 1.33 -29.73
CA GLY A 526 -25.89 -0.09 -30.14
C GLY A 526 -24.47 -0.64 -30.42
N ILE A 527 -24.29 -1.93 -30.11
CA ILE A 527 -23.03 -2.69 -30.14
C ILE A 527 -22.27 -2.57 -31.48
N MET A 528 -22.98 -2.38 -32.61
CA MET A 528 -22.36 -2.26 -33.94
C MET A 528 -21.62 -0.93 -34.21
N LYS A 529 -21.70 0.09 -33.34
CA LYS A 529 -21.02 1.40 -33.53
C LYS A 529 -19.96 1.72 -32.48
N GLY A 530 -19.43 0.69 -31.81
CA GLY A 530 -18.44 0.81 -30.74
C GLY A 530 -19.16 0.90 -29.40
N GLY A 531 -19.14 -0.20 -28.64
CA GLY A 531 -19.86 -0.32 -27.36
C GLY A 531 -19.49 0.74 -26.31
N SER A 532 -20.20 0.73 -25.17
CA SER A 532 -20.06 1.56 -23.96
C SER A 532 -18.62 2.09 -23.71
N ARG A 533 -18.22 3.15 -24.43
CA ARG A 533 -16.94 3.86 -24.25
C ARG A 533 -17.22 5.18 -23.53
N PRO A 534 -16.36 5.59 -22.59
CA PRO A 534 -16.47 6.91 -21.97
C PRO A 534 -16.15 7.98 -23.01
N TYR A 535 -16.93 9.05 -23.00
CA TYR A 535 -16.67 10.27 -23.75
C TYR A 535 -16.43 11.42 -22.79
N TRP A 536 -15.66 12.42 -23.25
CA TRP A 536 -15.45 13.65 -22.50
C TRP A 536 -16.59 14.62 -22.75
N PHE A 537 -17.40 14.92 -21.73
CA PHE A 537 -18.54 15.83 -21.83
C PHE A 537 -18.18 17.23 -21.37
N VAL A 538 -18.72 18.22 -22.05
CA VAL A 538 -18.64 19.65 -21.73
C VAL A 538 -20.06 20.20 -21.71
N LEU A 539 -20.52 20.57 -20.52
CA LEU A 539 -21.85 21.14 -20.27
C LEU A 539 -21.74 22.66 -20.19
N THR A 540 -22.53 23.37 -20.99
CA THR A 540 -22.73 24.83 -20.93
C THR A 540 -24.15 25.15 -20.50
N SER A 541 -24.47 26.44 -20.31
CA SER A 541 -25.83 26.93 -20.06
C SER A 541 -26.84 26.60 -21.17
N GLU A 542 -26.37 26.38 -22.40
CA GLU A 542 -27.25 26.23 -23.58
C GLU A 542 -27.18 24.83 -24.21
N SER A 543 -26.07 24.11 -24.05
CA SER A 543 -25.84 22.83 -24.71
C SER A 543 -24.99 21.88 -23.88
N ILE A 544 -25.15 20.57 -24.13
CA ILE A 544 -24.16 19.58 -23.74
C ILE A 544 -23.47 19.01 -24.97
N SER A 545 -22.14 19.05 -24.94
CA SER A 545 -21.26 18.57 -26.01
C SER A 545 -20.43 17.41 -25.53
N TRP A 546 -20.09 16.46 -26.40
CA TRP A 546 -19.11 15.44 -26.05
C TRP A 546 -18.09 15.20 -27.15
N TYR A 547 -16.90 14.84 -26.70
CA TYR A 547 -15.68 14.68 -27.48
C TYR A 547 -15.14 13.27 -27.31
N LYS A 548 -14.32 12.84 -28.26
CA LYS A 548 -13.67 11.52 -28.19
C LYS A 548 -12.87 11.38 -26.88
N ASP A 549 -12.04 12.39 -26.58
CA ASP A 549 -11.06 12.41 -25.50
C ASP A 549 -10.96 13.85 -24.91
N GLU A 550 -10.21 14.04 -23.82
CA GLU A 550 -10.06 15.32 -23.09
C GLU A 550 -9.43 16.46 -23.90
N ASP A 551 -8.72 16.14 -24.98
CA ASP A 551 -8.09 17.11 -25.89
C ASP A 551 -9.11 18.05 -26.57
N GLU A 552 -10.41 17.74 -26.53
CA GLU A 552 -11.52 18.52 -27.12
C GLU A 552 -11.37 18.82 -28.63
N LYS A 553 -10.46 18.10 -29.33
CA LYS A 553 -10.19 18.27 -30.77
C LYS A 553 -11.28 17.66 -31.65
N GLU A 554 -11.84 16.52 -31.25
CA GLU A 554 -12.82 15.80 -32.06
C GLU A 554 -14.20 15.79 -31.38
N LYS A 555 -15.00 16.82 -31.71
CA LYS A 555 -16.38 16.94 -31.22
C LYS A 555 -17.28 15.93 -31.90
N LYS A 556 -17.88 15.03 -31.13
CA LYS A 556 -18.77 13.98 -31.64
C LYS A 556 -20.20 14.46 -31.81
N PHE A 557 -20.69 15.27 -30.88
CA PHE A 557 -22.04 15.82 -30.94
C PHE A 557 -22.19 17.08 -30.08
N MET A 558 -23.20 17.90 -30.38
CA MET A 558 -23.69 18.99 -29.56
C MET A 558 -25.20 18.85 -29.43
N LEU A 559 -25.70 18.73 -28.20
CA LEU A 559 -27.12 18.62 -27.90
C LEU A 559 -27.59 19.91 -27.21
N PRO A 560 -28.48 20.70 -27.83
CA PRO A 560 -29.14 21.81 -27.16
C PRO A 560 -29.95 21.32 -25.96
N LEU A 561 -29.90 22.06 -24.85
CA LEU A 561 -30.60 21.69 -23.61
C LEU A 561 -32.06 22.17 -23.55
N ASP A 562 -32.45 23.06 -24.46
CA ASP A 562 -33.78 23.65 -24.47
C ASP A 562 -34.89 22.59 -24.61
N GLY A 563 -35.88 22.66 -23.71
CA GLY A 563 -36.99 21.72 -23.65
C GLY A 563 -36.63 20.28 -23.23
N LEU A 564 -35.41 19.99 -22.80
CA LEU A 564 -35.05 18.67 -22.26
C LEU A 564 -35.41 18.54 -20.77
N LYS A 565 -35.79 17.32 -20.37
CA LYS A 565 -35.96 16.92 -18.98
C LYS A 565 -35.08 15.73 -18.63
N LEU A 566 -34.84 15.57 -17.33
CA LEU A 566 -34.06 14.48 -16.76
C LEU A 566 -34.98 13.43 -16.15
N ARG A 567 -34.65 12.15 -16.22
CA ARG A 567 -35.34 11.11 -15.44
C ARG A 567 -34.37 10.03 -15.00
N ASP A 568 -34.70 9.39 -13.90
CA ASP A 568 -33.97 8.21 -13.44
C ASP A 568 -34.44 6.97 -14.21
N ILE A 569 -33.50 6.12 -14.61
CA ILE A 569 -33.81 4.82 -15.21
C ILE A 569 -33.69 3.77 -14.12
N GLU A 570 -34.81 3.13 -13.78
CA GLU A 570 -34.81 1.99 -12.86
C GLU A 570 -34.06 0.80 -13.47
N GLN A 571 -33.14 0.22 -12.71
CA GLN A 571 -32.40 -0.98 -13.12
C GLN A 571 -33.35 -2.19 -13.12
N GLY A 572 -33.67 -2.70 -14.30
CA GLY A 572 -34.33 -4.00 -14.42
C GLY A 572 -33.46 -5.13 -13.86
N PHE A 573 -34.10 -6.15 -13.29
CA PHE A 573 -33.52 -7.30 -12.56
C PHE A 573 -32.46 -8.12 -13.33
N MET A 574 -32.19 -7.80 -14.61
CA MET A 574 -31.20 -8.47 -15.47
C MET A 574 -30.09 -7.53 -16.02
N SER A 575 -29.89 -6.31 -15.46
CA SER A 575 -28.75 -5.46 -15.85
C SER A 575 -27.48 -5.83 -15.07
N MET A 576 -26.46 -6.34 -15.78
CA MET A 576 -25.18 -6.80 -15.20
C MET A 576 -24.19 -5.65 -14.88
N SER A 577 -24.60 -4.39 -15.00
CA SER A 577 -23.72 -3.21 -14.80
C SER A 577 -24.03 -2.52 -13.47
N ARG A 578 -23.03 -2.43 -12.58
CA ARG A 578 -23.08 -1.67 -11.31
C ARG A 578 -23.19 -0.14 -11.48
N ARG A 579 -23.26 0.37 -12.71
CA ARG A 579 -23.28 1.81 -12.99
C ARG A 579 -24.69 2.39 -12.86
N VAL A 580 -24.79 3.52 -12.16
CA VAL A 580 -26.03 4.28 -11.98
C VAL A 580 -26.27 5.11 -13.23
N THR A 581 -27.49 5.05 -13.77
CA THR A 581 -27.85 5.64 -15.08
C THR A 581 -29.02 6.59 -14.94
N PHE A 582 -28.95 7.73 -15.64
CA PHE A 582 -30.05 8.68 -15.80
C PHE A 582 -30.23 9.01 -17.29
N ALA A 583 -31.39 9.53 -17.66
CA ALA A 583 -31.70 9.86 -19.06
C ALA A 583 -32.06 11.34 -19.24
N LEU A 584 -31.62 11.90 -20.37
CA LEU A 584 -32.16 13.15 -20.92
C LEU A 584 -33.19 12.81 -21.99
N PHE A 585 -34.37 13.40 -21.93
CA PHE A 585 -35.44 13.14 -22.89
C PHE A 585 -36.24 14.42 -23.19
N SER A 586 -36.94 14.45 -24.32
CA SER A 586 -37.86 15.54 -24.65
C SER A 586 -39.28 15.14 -24.24
N PRO A 587 -39.99 15.92 -23.40
CA PRO A 587 -41.37 15.63 -23.00
C PRO A 587 -42.34 15.53 -24.17
N ASP A 588 -42.08 16.26 -25.25
CA ASP A 588 -42.87 16.25 -26.49
C ASP A 588 -42.65 14.97 -27.34
N GLY A 589 -41.86 14.02 -26.85
CA GLY A 589 -41.57 12.75 -27.54
C GLY A 589 -40.64 12.88 -28.75
N ARG A 590 -39.96 14.04 -28.90
CA ARG A 590 -38.98 14.28 -29.96
C ARG A 590 -37.72 13.45 -29.75
N ASN A 591 -37.05 13.11 -30.84
CA ASN A 591 -35.76 12.45 -30.75
C ASN A 591 -34.72 13.41 -30.17
N VAL A 592 -34.06 12.98 -29.09
CA VAL A 592 -33.03 13.76 -28.39
C VAL A 592 -31.66 13.51 -28.98
N TYR A 593 -31.39 12.29 -29.44
CA TYR A 593 -30.12 11.96 -30.07
C TYR A 593 -30.33 10.96 -31.21
N LYS A 594 -30.10 11.40 -32.45
CA LYS A 594 -30.34 10.61 -33.68
C LYS A 594 -31.78 10.09 -33.70
N ASP A 595 -31.95 8.77 -33.72
CA ASP A 595 -33.26 8.11 -33.73
C ASP A 595 -33.76 7.76 -32.32
N TYR A 596 -32.99 8.11 -31.28
CA TYR A 596 -33.33 7.81 -29.89
C TYR A 596 -34.13 8.96 -29.26
N LYS A 597 -35.27 8.60 -28.65
CA LYS A 597 -36.14 9.50 -27.88
C LYS A 597 -35.54 9.98 -26.56
N GLN A 598 -34.50 9.30 -26.07
CA GLN A 598 -33.76 9.67 -24.87
C GLN A 598 -32.27 9.42 -25.05
N LEU A 599 -31.44 10.09 -24.25
CA LEU A 599 -30.00 9.88 -24.15
C LEU A 599 -29.68 9.34 -22.75
N GLU A 600 -29.18 8.11 -22.68
CA GLU A 600 -28.90 7.43 -21.40
C GLU A 600 -27.43 7.61 -21.02
N LEU A 601 -27.19 8.21 -19.86
CA LEU A 601 -25.87 8.57 -19.36
C LEU A 601 -25.59 7.86 -18.03
N SER A 602 -24.37 7.35 -17.88
CA SER A 602 -23.94 6.65 -16.66
C SER A 602 -22.55 7.10 -16.22
N CYS A 603 -22.33 7.09 -14.90
CA CYS A 603 -21.05 7.41 -14.25
C CYS A 603 -20.56 6.23 -13.39
N GLU A 604 -19.33 6.32 -12.88
CA GLU A 604 -18.73 5.25 -12.06
C GLU A 604 -19.32 5.17 -10.65
N THR A 605 -19.63 6.32 -10.04
CA THR A 605 -20.17 6.40 -8.68
C THR A 605 -21.56 7.05 -8.65
N VAL A 606 -22.34 6.73 -7.61
CA VAL A 606 -23.65 7.39 -7.33
C VAL A 606 -23.44 8.90 -7.12
N GLU A 607 -22.36 9.28 -6.44
CA GLU A 607 -22.05 10.67 -6.16
C GLU A 607 -21.75 11.47 -7.43
N ASP A 608 -21.09 10.87 -8.42
CA ASP A 608 -20.84 11.52 -9.72
C ASP A 608 -22.13 11.77 -10.48
N VAL A 609 -23.06 10.79 -10.48
CA VAL A 609 -24.38 10.95 -11.11
C VAL A 609 -25.13 12.11 -10.48
N GLU A 610 -25.22 12.16 -9.16
CA GLU A 610 -25.92 13.24 -8.46
C GLU A 610 -25.25 14.60 -8.71
N SER A 611 -23.92 14.63 -8.78
CA SER A 611 -23.14 15.82 -9.10
C SER A 611 -23.38 16.31 -10.55
N TRP A 612 -23.51 15.38 -11.51
CA TRP A 612 -23.87 15.70 -12.91
C TRP A 612 -25.31 16.19 -13.02
N LYS A 613 -26.28 15.55 -12.36
CA LYS A 613 -27.67 16.02 -12.27
C LYS A 613 -27.75 17.45 -11.72
N ALA A 614 -27.01 17.76 -10.65
CA ALA A 614 -26.92 19.12 -10.10
C ALA A 614 -26.37 20.12 -11.13
N SER A 615 -25.44 19.69 -11.99
CA SER A 615 -24.88 20.53 -13.05
C SER A 615 -25.89 20.78 -14.18
N PHE A 616 -26.67 19.77 -14.56
CA PHE A 616 -27.78 19.92 -15.52
C PHE A 616 -28.89 20.85 -15.01
N LEU A 617 -29.18 20.82 -13.71
CA LEU A 617 -30.12 21.76 -13.09
C LEU A 617 -29.64 23.21 -13.21
N ARG A 618 -28.33 23.46 -12.99
CA ARG A 618 -27.72 24.79 -13.23
C ARG A 618 -27.83 25.22 -14.69
N ALA A 619 -27.89 24.26 -15.62
CA ALA A 619 -28.08 24.51 -17.04
C ALA A 619 -29.58 24.60 -17.44
N GLY A 620 -30.51 24.54 -16.49
CA GLY A 620 -31.95 24.66 -16.73
C GLY A 620 -32.67 23.36 -17.13
N VAL A 621 -32.04 22.19 -16.95
CA VAL A 621 -32.64 20.87 -17.24
C VAL A 621 -33.13 20.22 -15.94
N TYR A 622 -34.45 20.07 -15.82
CA TYR A 622 -35.12 19.64 -14.58
C TYR A 622 -35.62 18.19 -14.64
N PRO A 623 -35.71 17.46 -13.49
CA PRO A 623 -36.24 16.10 -13.45
C PRO A 623 -37.74 16.02 -13.77
N GLU A 624 -38.16 14.90 -14.37
CA GLU A 624 -39.55 14.49 -14.59
C GLU A 624 -40.19 14.08 -13.26
N LYS A 625 -41.32 14.70 -12.90
CA LYS A 625 -42.13 14.27 -11.74
C LYS A 625 -43.10 13.16 -12.21
N GLN A 626 -43.15 12.03 -11.50
CA GLN A 626 -44.06 10.93 -11.81
C GLN A 626 -45.53 11.40 -11.62
N GLU A 627 -46.31 11.45 -12.72
CA GLU A 627 -47.75 11.76 -12.64
C GLU A 627 -48.53 10.53 -12.14
N THR A 628 -49.23 10.65 -11.02
CA THR A 628 -50.27 9.70 -10.60
C THR A 628 -51.57 10.11 -11.31
N GLN A 629 -52.14 9.22 -12.14
CA GLN A 629 -53.37 9.49 -12.88
C GLN A 629 -54.58 9.56 -11.95
N GLU A 630 -55.21 10.73 -11.83
CA GLU A 630 -56.62 10.85 -11.43
C GLU A 630 -57.40 11.63 -12.49
N ASN A 631 -58.47 11.00 -12.97
CA ASN A 631 -59.36 11.46 -14.02
C ASN A 631 -60.14 12.73 -13.62
N GLY A 632 -60.08 13.77 -14.44
CA GLY A 632 -60.86 14.99 -14.24
C GLY A 632 -60.86 15.95 -15.43
N ASP A 633 -60.76 15.44 -16.66
CA ASP A 633 -60.78 16.25 -17.88
C ASP A 633 -62.21 16.41 -18.40
N GLU A 634 -62.89 17.50 -18.01
CA GLU A 634 -63.91 18.12 -18.87
C GLU A 634 -64.28 19.58 -18.57
N ILE A 635 -63.74 20.22 -17.52
CA ILE A 635 -64.15 21.60 -17.14
C ILE A 635 -63.16 22.69 -17.65
N MET A 636 -62.01 22.30 -18.21
CA MET A 636 -60.89 23.24 -18.43
C MET A 636 -60.86 23.97 -19.79
N LYS A 637 -61.96 24.05 -20.55
CA LYS A 637 -61.97 24.81 -21.83
C LYS A 637 -62.34 26.30 -21.70
N ASN A 638 -62.70 26.82 -20.53
CA ASN A 638 -63.20 28.20 -20.38
C ASN A 638 -62.42 29.15 -19.46
N PHE A 639 -61.19 28.86 -19.05
CA PHE A 639 -60.44 29.72 -18.09
C PHE A 639 -59.25 30.50 -18.70
N LYS A 640 -59.42 31.08 -19.89
CA LYS A 640 -58.42 31.97 -20.50
C LYS A 640 -58.50 33.45 -20.08
N LYS A 641 -59.24 33.81 -19.02
CA LYS A 641 -59.32 35.20 -18.53
C LYS A 641 -59.34 35.26 -16.99
N CYS A 642 -58.17 35.20 -16.37
CA CYS A 642 -57.93 35.81 -15.06
C CYS A 642 -56.46 36.20 -14.96
N THR A 643 -56.19 37.48 -15.22
CA THR A 643 -54.88 38.15 -15.26
C THR A 643 -54.12 38.10 -13.92
N ALA A 644 -54.82 37.94 -12.79
CA ALA A 644 -54.25 37.85 -11.45
C ALA A 644 -53.45 36.55 -11.17
N ASN A 645 -53.90 35.41 -11.71
CA ASN A 645 -53.29 34.11 -11.44
C ASN A 645 -51.90 33.96 -12.09
N ASN A 646 -51.65 34.64 -13.21
CA ASN A 646 -50.33 34.62 -13.87
C ASN A 646 -49.30 35.49 -13.13
N ALA A 647 -49.70 36.58 -12.47
CA ALA A 647 -48.77 37.48 -11.79
C ALA A 647 -48.15 36.86 -10.54
N ILE A 648 -48.95 36.18 -9.71
CA ILE A 648 -48.45 35.45 -8.52
C ILE A 648 -47.60 34.26 -8.97
N PHE A 649 -48.01 33.57 -10.04
CA PHE A 649 -47.31 32.41 -10.56
C PHE A 649 -45.90 32.74 -11.12
N VAL A 650 -45.78 33.80 -11.92
CA VAL A 650 -44.50 34.29 -12.46
C VAL A 650 -43.59 34.80 -11.34
N PHE A 651 -44.16 35.33 -10.27
CA PHE A 651 -43.42 35.87 -9.13
C PHE A 651 -42.82 34.75 -8.24
N LEU A 652 -43.56 33.68 -7.95
CA LEU A 652 -43.03 32.52 -7.22
C LEU A 652 -41.91 31.80 -7.98
N HIS A 653 -41.95 31.79 -9.31
CA HIS A 653 -40.88 31.22 -10.14
C HIS A 653 -39.60 32.10 -10.19
N CYS A 654 -39.63 33.33 -9.69
CA CYS A 654 -38.43 34.17 -9.56
C CYS A 654 -37.81 34.14 -8.14
N ILE A 655 -38.52 33.58 -7.16
CA ILE A 655 -38.05 33.45 -5.76
C ILE A 655 -37.47 32.06 -5.48
N ILE A 656 -38.00 31.02 -6.12
CA ILE A 656 -37.44 29.66 -6.17
C ILE A 656 -36.37 29.61 -7.26
#